data_AF-A0A1B6L669-F1
#
_entry.id   AF-A0A1B6L669-F1
#
_cell.length_a   1.000
_cell.length_b   1.000
_cell.length_c   1.000
_cell.angle_alpha   90.00
_cell.angle_beta   90.00
_cell.angle_gamma   90.00
#
_symmetry.space_group_name_H-M   'P 1'
#
loop_
_entity.id
_entity.type
_entity.pdbx_description
1 polymer ?
#
loop_
_entity_poly.entity_id
_entity_poly.type
_entity_poly.pdbx_seq_one_letter_code
_entity_poly.pdbx_strand_id
1 'polypeptide(L)'
;MMAANHVRSTVRLCSTLCVMRQICWQGWRLTFLLLVLQTSEAVICRSINARNSADTLKELEGCTVVEGSVQIVLMELTNETDFEPYSFPDLGEITEFLTVTRVRGLRSLGQLFPNLEKIGGDKLMNSMDYALVIYQMWSLQEIGLQSLKEITKGSVIIFKNPSLCYVNTIDWRPIQKWDGTRNYIAQNYDPEDCPACPQDCPDEFCWSGTKCQTDTTERPDCHHLCLGGCFESGPGGCYSCRGVLDPAGNCVDRCPPNTYMILDRRCITREECLTTSLYNSDIGEESDKYIIFEDKCLRDCPSGYEINVGETDCEPCQDGYCPKWCNGADVKNLEDAQSLIGCTHIAGSIEISIKSKDPITISSKLEAYLGSIEEITGYLKILRSSVTNLNFFKNLTVIHGNDSNGRYALVVLENQHLQTLWDWNFKQNLSILNGRLFFHYNPKLCLDHIAKLLKVIRYETNVSNFEIGKESNGDKFPCHAFVIENVQVTYKSCDTFQIHVPYLKINSTIGVLQFVLYYKKDPFMNASMFDDLDQCSDHGWWTKDVSVDPNDDQFINHGFLVNLMDLEPYTQYAFYVTTYTINGIGAKSRMNHEATLPSTPSELTQLQVFSNSSNEIILKWQPPKYINGKLKEYVVTWSELKEDIKLSTLRNYCDYPLARTTTKPEMYIVNPPHPDTEPGNCCLDKNLPDSLPKKDFENLCSISSITGDEKSCESTFYDNIYGRAFQKVLKNNNEALHLSTPSSIITFVHGNSKQHKGKKSNAISNYENKTNHNQVRLPSNSLGTTITGLKHFRDYVISV
;
A
#
# COMPACT_ATOMS: atom_id res chain seq x y z
N MET A 1 -0.66 33.32 48.06
CA MET A 1 -0.06 33.65 49.37
C MET A 1 -0.87 34.69 50.18
N MET A 2 -1.30 35.84 49.63
CA MET A 2 -1.98 36.90 50.40
C MET A 2 -3.29 36.45 51.09
N ALA A 3 -4.12 35.62 50.44
CA ALA A 3 -5.39 35.14 51.01
C ALA A 3 -5.25 34.46 52.39
N ALA A 4 -4.18 33.68 52.59
CA ALA A 4 -3.93 32.96 53.85
C ALA A 4 -3.74 33.88 55.06
N ASN A 5 -3.25 35.11 54.85
CA ASN A 5 -3.11 36.11 55.92
C ASN A 5 -4.47 36.72 56.30
N HIS A 6 -5.42 36.82 55.38
CA HIS A 6 -6.76 37.35 55.64
C HIS A 6 -7.65 36.38 56.45
N VAL A 7 -7.42 35.07 56.30
CA VAL A 7 -8.06 34.03 57.14
C VAL A 7 -7.49 34.04 58.56
N ARG A 8 -6.17 34.28 58.72
CA ARG A 8 -5.54 34.34 60.06
C ARG A 8 -5.96 35.55 60.89
N SER A 9 -6.34 36.68 60.29
CA SER A 9 -6.84 37.85 61.03
C SER A 9 -8.29 37.67 61.50
N THR A 10 -9.16 37.14 60.64
CA THR A 10 -10.59 36.90 60.95
C THR A 10 -10.78 35.86 62.07
N VAL A 11 -10.00 34.77 62.07
CA VAL A 11 -10.02 33.76 63.16
C VAL A 11 -9.65 34.35 64.53
N ARG A 12 -8.78 35.38 64.59
CA ARG A 12 -8.46 36.07 65.85
C ARG A 12 -9.59 36.96 66.37
N LEU A 13 -10.49 37.43 65.51
CA LEU A 13 -11.57 38.36 65.85
C LEU A 13 -12.85 37.66 66.37
N CYS A 14 -13.19 36.45 65.89
CA CYS A 14 -14.41 35.74 66.33
C CYS A 14 -14.23 34.94 67.65
N SER A 15 -13.30 35.35 68.53
CA SER A 15 -12.90 34.62 69.74
C SER A 15 -13.27 35.26 71.08
N THR A 16 -13.65 36.55 71.12
CA THR A 16 -13.75 37.34 72.36
C THR A 16 -15.16 37.75 72.79
N LEU A 17 -16.19 37.63 71.94
CA LEU A 17 -17.57 38.01 72.27
C LEU A 17 -18.58 36.96 71.81
N CYS A 18 -19.39 36.45 72.75
CA CYS A 18 -20.27 35.29 72.55
C CYS A 18 -21.33 35.52 71.45
N VAL A 19 -21.78 36.77 71.27
CA VAL A 19 -22.81 37.16 70.29
C VAL A 19 -22.38 36.92 68.83
N MET A 20 -21.08 36.97 68.53
CA MET A 20 -20.59 36.78 67.15
C MET A 20 -20.65 35.33 66.67
N ARG A 21 -20.79 34.33 67.56
CA ARG A 21 -20.77 32.90 67.15
C ARG A 21 -21.87 32.53 66.16
N GLN A 22 -23.11 33.01 66.36
CA GLN A 22 -24.21 32.73 65.44
C GLN A 22 -24.02 33.42 64.08
N ILE A 23 -23.46 34.63 64.05
CA ILE A 23 -23.19 35.35 62.80
C ILE A 23 -22.01 34.73 62.04
N CYS A 24 -20.92 34.35 62.74
CA CYS A 24 -19.83 33.57 62.15
C CYS A 24 -20.33 32.22 61.59
N TRP A 25 -21.26 31.52 62.26
CA TRP A 25 -21.85 30.26 61.76
C TRP A 25 -22.84 30.43 60.60
N GLN A 26 -23.70 31.45 60.63
CA GLN A 26 -24.59 31.79 59.51
C GLN A 26 -23.75 32.21 58.28
N GLY A 27 -22.75 33.07 58.48
CA GLY A 27 -21.81 33.51 57.44
C GLY A 27 -21.03 32.34 56.85
N TRP A 28 -20.45 31.46 57.68
CA TRP A 28 -19.80 30.24 57.19
C TRP A 28 -20.76 29.32 56.45
N ARG A 29 -21.99 29.14 56.94
CA ARG A 29 -23.00 28.33 56.22
C ARG A 29 -23.37 28.95 54.88
N LEU A 30 -23.53 30.26 54.77
CA LEU A 30 -23.77 30.90 53.46
C LEU A 30 -22.56 30.84 52.53
N THR A 31 -21.32 31.08 53.01
CA THR A 31 -20.14 30.97 52.14
C THR A 31 -19.83 29.52 51.75
N PHE A 32 -20.13 28.55 52.62
CA PHE A 32 -19.99 27.13 52.30
C PHE A 32 -21.13 26.65 51.38
N LEU A 33 -22.37 27.15 51.54
CA LEU A 33 -23.41 26.93 50.53
C LEU A 33 -23.04 27.57 49.19
N LEU A 34 -22.51 28.79 49.16
CA LEU A 34 -22.10 29.47 47.92
C LEU A 34 -20.86 28.82 47.25
N LEU A 35 -20.03 28.09 48.01
CA LEU A 35 -18.94 27.25 47.49
C LEU A 35 -19.43 25.85 47.06
N VAL A 36 -20.57 25.38 47.57
CA VAL A 36 -21.21 24.10 47.19
C VAL A 36 -22.27 24.31 46.08
N LEU A 37 -22.74 25.55 45.89
CA LEU A 37 -23.63 26.00 44.81
C LEU A 37 -22.85 26.65 43.66
N GLN A 38 -21.57 26.31 43.49
CA GLN A 38 -21.03 26.25 42.14
C GLN A 38 -21.60 25.01 41.47
N THR A 39 -22.73 25.17 40.79
CA THR A 39 -23.14 24.27 39.71
C THR A 39 -21.96 24.18 38.74
N SER A 40 -21.45 22.98 38.52
CA SER A 40 -20.37 22.73 37.55
C SER A 40 -20.93 22.88 36.14
N GLU A 41 -20.87 24.11 35.61
CA GLU A 41 -21.11 24.36 34.19
C GLU A 41 -20.16 23.48 33.37
N ALA A 42 -20.72 22.69 32.45
CA ALA A 42 -19.96 21.71 31.67
C ALA A 42 -18.92 22.43 30.80
N VAL A 43 -17.64 22.27 31.13
CA VAL A 43 -16.53 22.90 30.41
C VAL A 43 -16.33 22.17 29.09
N ILE A 44 -16.74 22.84 28.01
CA ILE A 44 -16.57 22.37 26.63
C ILE A 44 -15.19 22.80 26.12
N CYS A 45 -14.36 21.82 25.78
CA CYS A 45 -13.07 21.98 25.15
C CYS A 45 -13.14 21.66 23.64
N ARG A 46 -12.20 22.20 22.86
CA ARG A 46 -12.06 21.91 21.41
C ARG A 46 -11.13 20.71 21.19
N SER A 47 -10.92 20.29 19.95
CA SER A 47 -9.91 19.28 19.58
C SER A 47 -8.55 19.55 20.23
N ILE A 48 -7.94 18.54 20.84
CA ILE A 48 -6.66 18.60 21.56
C ILE A 48 -5.64 17.66 20.90
N ASN A 49 -4.42 18.15 20.68
CA ASN A 49 -3.35 17.42 20.01
C ASN A 49 -2.09 17.37 20.89
N ALA A 50 -2.20 16.62 21.98
CA ALA A 50 -1.14 16.39 22.93
C ALA A 50 0.03 15.64 22.26
N ARG A 51 1.11 16.36 21.93
CA ARG A 51 2.19 15.86 21.07
C ARG A 51 3.57 16.08 21.69
N ASN A 52 4.47 15.12 21.49
CA ASN A 52 5.88 15.08 21.93
C ASN A 52 6.14 15.03 23.45
N SER A 53 5.33 15.70 24.29
CA SER A 53 5.51 15.74 25.76
C SER A 53 4.21 15.56 26.51
N ALA A 54 4.24 14.81 27.61
CA ALA A 54 3.10 14.62 28.52
C ALA A 54 2.58 15.94 29.12
N ASP A 55 3.41 17.01 29.21
CA ASP A 55 2.97 18.34 29.64
C ASP A 55 1.83 18.92 28.79
N THR A 56 1.69 18.50 27.52
CA THR A 56 0.59 18.94 26.64
C THR A 56 -0.77 18.36 27.03
N LEU A 57 -0.81 17.32 27.88
CA LEU A 57 -2.05 16.79 28.43
C LEU A 57 -2.76 17.79 29.36
N LYS A 58 -2.07 18.84 29.84
CA LYS A 58 -2.68 19.93 30.64
C LYS A 58 -3.81 20.67 29.93
N GLU A 59 -3.88 20.58 28.60
CA GLU A 59 -4.99 21.12 27.80
C GLU A 59 -6.34 20.42 28.09
N LEU A 60 -6.32 19.27 28.77
CA LEU A 60 -7.50 18.51 29.21
C LEU A 60 -7.94 18.86 30.65
N GLU A 61 -7.22 19.70 31.40
CA GLU A 61 -7.54 20.02 32.80
C GLU A 61 -8.92 20.70 32.93
N GLY A 62 -9.86 20.03 33.58
CA GLY A 62 -11.23 20.50 33.81
C GLY A 62 -12.20 20.33 32.64
N CYS A 63 -11.76 19.80 31.49
CA CYS A 63 -12.64 19.53 30.34
C CYS A 63 -13.66 18.43 30.66
N THR A 64 -14.96 18.72 30.57
CA THR A 64 -16.02 17.70 30.72
C THR A 64 -16.41 17.06 29.39
N VAL A 65 -16.32 17.82 28.30
CA VAL A 65 -16.61 17.37 26.93
C VAL A 65 -15.58 17.95 25.97
N VAL A 66 -15.10 17.15 25.02
CA VAL A 66 -14.31 17.62 23.87
C VAL A 66 -15.20 17.63 22.62
N GLU A 67 -15.64 18.83 22.20
CA GLU A 67 -16.26 19.08 20.90
C GLU A 67 -15.14 19.12 19.85
N GLY A 68 -14.72 17.92 19.40
CA GLY A 68 -13.52 17.69 18.60
C GLY A 68 -12.91 16.29 18.78
N SER A 69 -11.65 16.13 18.37
CA SER A 69 -10.86 14.90 18.55
C SER A 69 -9.81 15.06 19.66
N VAL A 70 -9.48 13.96 20.34
CA VAL A 70 -8.37 13.89 21.30
C VAL A 70 -7.26 13.04 20.69
N GLN A 71 -6.10 13.64 20.47
CA GLN A 71 -4.94 13.00 19.84
C GLN A 71 -3.75 13.08 20.80
N ILE A 72 -3.24 11.92 21.23
CA ILE A 72 -2.06 11.79 22.11
C ILE A 72 -0.97 11.05 21.34
N VAL A 73 0.02 11.79 20.81
CA VAL A 73 0.88 11.27 19.73
C VAL A 73 2.37 11.61 19.87
N LEU A 74 3.22 10.71 19.38
CA LEU A 74 4.68 10.90 19.21
C LEU A 74 5.45 11.18 20.53
N MET A 75 4.91 10.77 21.67
CA MET A 75 5.61 10.81 22.95
C MET A 75 6.59 9.63 23.05
N GLU A 76 7.60 9.62 22.18
CA GLU A 76 8.59 8.52 22.07
C GLU A 76 9.72 8.60 23.12
N LEU A 77 9.84 9.73 23.83
CA LEU A 77 10.87 9.98 24.84
C LEU A 77 10.35 9.98 26.30
N THR A 78 9.03 9.86 26.50
CA THR A 78 8.42 9.86 27.83
C THR A 78 8.57 8.52 28.54
N ASN A 79 8.51 8.58 29.87
CA ASN A 79 8.59 7.46 30.80
C ASN A 79 7.34 7.43 31.70
N GLU A 80 7.24 6.44 32.60
CA GLU A 80 6.04 6.20 33.41
C GLU A 80 5.73 7.37 34.37
N THR A 81 6.76 7.98 34.98
CA THR A 81 6.59 9.10 35.92
C THR A 81 6.14 10.40 35.27
N ASP A 82 6.23 10.50 33.93
CA ASP A 82 5.72 11.67 33.19
C ASP A 82 4.18 11.67 33.11
N PHE A 83 3.52 10.52 33.34
CA PHE A 83 2.06 10.39 33.33
C PHE A 83 1.42 10.33 34.72
N GLU A 84 2.20 10.03 35.78
CA GLU A 84 1.72 10.01 37.17
C GLU A 84 0.96 11.28 37.61
N PRO A 85 1.30 12.51 37.15
CA PRO A 85 0.55 13.71 37.53
C PRO A 85 -0.82 13.86 36.84
N TYR A 86 -1.12 13.07 35.80
CA TYR A 86 -2.23 13.33 34.89
C TYR A 86 -3.36 12.32 35.04
N SER A 87 -4.56 12.85 35.31
CA SER A 87 -5.84 12.15 35.26
C SER A 87 -6.95 13.17 35.04
N PHE A 88 -7.90 12.86 34.16
CA PHE A 88 -8.97 13.74 33.72
C PHE A 88 -10.32 13.09 34.04
N PRO A 89 -10.71 13.02 35.33
CA PRO A 89 -11.91 12.33 35.77
C PRO A 89 -13.21 13.05 35.38
N ASP A 90 -13.13 14.31 34.98
CA ASP A 90 -14.30 15.10 34.58
C ASP A 90 -14.72 14.83 33.12
N LEU A 91 -13.83 14.30 32.28
CA LEU A 91 -14.06 14.08 30.85
C LEU A 91 -14.94 12.86 30.57
N GLY A 92 -16.21 13.10 30.22
CA GLY A 92 -17.20 12.07 29.90
C GLY A 92 -17.42 11.79 28.42
N GLU A 93 -17.20 12.77 27.53
CA GLU A 93 -17.56 12.67 26.10
C GLU A 93 -16.51 13.29 25.16
N ILE A 94 -16.21 12.61 24.06
CA ILE A 94 -15.40 13.11 22.92
C ILE A 94 -16.26 12.97 21.65
N THR A 95 -16.50 14.05 20.91
CA THR A 95 -17.49 14.00 19.79
C THR A 95 -16.93 13.45 18.48
N GLU A 96 -15.65 13.71 18.14
CA GLU A 96 -14.99 13.08 16.99
C GLU A 96 -14.35 11.73 17.40
N PHE A 97 -13.02 11.64 17.48
CA PHE A 97 -12.29 10.39 17.70
C PHE A 97 -11.19 10.52 18.77
N LEU A 98 -10.84 9.39 19.39
CA LEU A 98 -9.72 9.26 20.33
C LEU A 98 -8.58 8.46 19.69
N THR A 99 -7.42 9.10 19.51
CA THR A 99 -6.20 8.48 18.98
C THR A 99 -5.07 8.55 19.98
N VAL A 100 -4.51 7.39 20.34
CA VAL A 100 -3.30 7.27 21.16
C VAL A 100 -2.26 6.50 20.35
N THR A 101 -1.12 7.12 20.03
CA THR A 101 -0.16 6.55 19.06
C THR A 101 1.30 6.89 19.36
N ARG A 102 2.15 5.84 19.42
CA ARG A 102 3.60 5.97 19.70
C ARG A 102 3.90 6.74 20.99
N VAL A 103 3.18 6.39 22.06
CA VAL A 103 3.47 6.87 23.42
C VAL A 103 4.25 5.80 24.18
N ARG A 104 5.30 6.21 24.89
CA ARG A 104 6.01 5.39 25.88
C ARG A 104 5.69 5.87 27.29
N GLY A 105 5.77 4.99 28.28
CA GLY A 105 5.50 5.28 29.70
C GLY A 105 4.04 5.10 30.12
N LEU A 106 3.06 5.48 29.29
CA LEU A 106 1.65 5.32 29.61
C LEU A 106 1.24 3.83 29.67
N ARG A 107 0.74 3.37 30.83
CA ARG A 107 0.37 1.96 31.11
C ARG A 107 -1.11 1.62 30.93
N SER A 108 -2.02 2.54 31.19
CA SER A 108 -3.47 2.34 31.08
C SER A 108 -4.13 3.63 30.59
N LEU A 109 -5.09 3.57 29.67
CA LEU A 109 -5.85 4.78 29.31
C LEU A 109 -6.86 5.15 30.43
N GLY A 110 -7.25 4.19 31.26
CA GLY A 110 -8.07 4.42 32.45
C GLY A 110 -7.41 5.29 33.53
N GLN A 111 -6.07 5.45 33.49
CA GLN A 111 -5.36 6.44 34.31
C GLN A 111 -5.71 7.87 33.88
N LEU A 112 -5.73 8.13 32.56
CA LEU A 112 -6.04 9.44 32.00
C LEU A 112 -7.56 9.70 31.97
N PHE A 113 -8.34 8.68 31.61
CA PHE A 113 -9.75 8.80 31.26
C PHE A 113 -10.62 7.78 32.03
N PRO A 114 -10.67 7.84 33.37
CA PRO A 114 -11.37 6.83 34.18
C PRO A 114 -12.90 6.85 34.00
N ASN A 115 -13.44 7.97 33.52
CA ASN A 115 -14.88 8.27 33.43
C ASN A 115 -15.34 8.61 31.99
N LEU A 116 -14.54 8.32 30.95
CA LEU A 116 -14.94 8.52 29.56
C LEU A 116 -16.05 7.51 29.20
N GLU A 117 -17.26 8.00 28.94
CA GLU A 117 -18.46 7.18 28.69
C GLU A 117 -18.81 7.05 27.20
N LYS A 118 -18.51 8.08 26.39
CA LYS A 118 -18.92 8.16 24.98
C LYS A 118 -17.84 8.68 24.03
N ILE A 119 -17.72 8.04 22.86
CA ILE A 119 -16.99 8.55 21.69
C ILE A 119 -17.97 8.65 20.51
N GLY A 120 -18.20 9.85 19.98
CA GLY A 120 -19.23 10.10 18.97
C GLY A 120 -18.89 9.54 17.58
N GLY A 121 -17.71 9.85 17.05
CA GLY A 121 -17.31 9.49 15.68
C GLY A 121 -17.91 10.40 14.60
N ASP A 122 -18.31 11.63 14.93
CA ASP A 122 -18.86 12.62 14.01
C ASP A 122 -17.97 12.76 12.76
N LYS A 123 -16.68 12.97 13.03
CA LYS A 123 -15.56 12.83 12.12
C LYS A 123 -14.75 11.60 12.55
N LEU A 124 -14.28 10.83 11.58
CA LEU A 124 -13.44 9.65 11.78
C LEU A 124 -12.02 9.93 11.31
N MET A 125 -11.02 9.22 11.84
CA MET A 125 -9.62 9.50 11.50
C MET A 125 -9.35 9.25 10.00
N ASN A 126 -8.71 10.24 9.35
CA ASN A 126 -8.60 10.39 7.88
C ASN A 126 -8.51 9.07 7.09
N SER A 127 -9.55 8.78 6.31
CA SER A 127 -9.65 7.65 5.37
C SER A 127 -9.63 6.22 5.95
N MET A 128 -9.84 6.02 7.26
CA MET A 128 -9.77 4.69 7.88
C MET A 128 -11.01 4.23 8.68
N ASP A 129 -12.12 4.97 8.67
CA ASP A 129 -13.37 4.65 9.38
C ASP A 129 -13.28 4.41 10.91
N TYR A 130 -12.15 4.73 11.56
CA TYR A 130 -11.92 4.49 12.99
C TYR A 130 -12.29 5.69 13.88
N ALA A 131 -12.92 5.41 15.02
CA ALA A 131 -13.24 6.35 16.10
C ALA A 131 -12.37 6.16 17.37
N LEU A 132 -11.83 4.95 17.57
CA LEU A 132 -10.84 4.66 18.62
C LEU A 132 -9.61 3.99 18.00
N VAL A 133 -8.43 4.60 18.22
CA VAL A 133 -7.16 4.20 17.62
C VAL A 133 -6.09 4.03 18.70
N ILE A 134 -5.59 2.80 18.87
CA ILE A 134 -4.52 2.44 19.80
C ILE A 134 -3.39 1.74 19.03
N TYR A 135 -2.33 2.48 18.70
CA TYR A 135 -1.29 2.03 17.75
C TYR A 135 0.15 2.28 18.21
N GLN A 136 0.99 1.23 18.16
CA GLN A 136 2.40 1.28 18.59
C GLN A 136 2.60 1.79 20.03
N MET A 137 1.71 1.39 20.94
CA MET A 137 1.79 1.68 22.36
C MET A 137 2.72 0.68 23.05
N TRP A 138 3.98 1.08 23.28
CA TRP A 138 5.05 0.20 23.76
C TRP A 138 4.99 -0.15 25.25
N SER A 139 4.30 0.66 26.05
CA SER A 139 4.22 0.52 27.52
C SER A 139 2.80 0.23 28.03
N LEU A 140 1.81 0.24 27.15
CA LEU A 140 0.39 0.09 27.51
C LEU A 140 0.10 -1.38 27.81
N GLN A 141 -0.40 -1.64 29.02
CA GLN A 141 -0.65 -2.97 29.59
C GLN A 141 -2.12 -3.36 29.53
N GLU A 142 -3.01 -2.35 29.53
CA GLU A 142 -4.46 -2.50 29.51
C GLU A 142 -5.10 -1.28 28.82
N ILE A 143 -6.32 -1.43 28.31
CA ILE A 143 -7.08 -0.29 27.77
C ILE A 143 -7.67 0.52 28.94
N GLY A 144 -8.30 -0.14 29.92
CA GLY A 144 -8.70 0.49 31.18
C GLY A 144 -9.85 1.51 31.11
N LEU A 145 -10.47 1.72 29.94
CA LEU A 145 -11.62 2.62 29.73
C LEU A 145 -12.92 2.03 30.33
N GLN A 146 -12.89 1.72 31.62
CA GLN A 146 -13.91 0.98 32.40
C GLN A 146 -15.35 1.51 32.26
N SER A 147 -15.48 2.79 31.93
CA SER A 147 -16.74 3.54 31.89
C SER A 147 -17.31 3.68 30.47
N LEU A 148 -16.57 3.27 29.43
CA LEU A 148 -16.99 3.45 28.04
C LEU A 148 -18.24 2.60 27.74
N LYS A 149 -19.37 3.27 27.49
CA LYS A 149 -20.68 2.67 27.19
C LYS A 149 -21.07 2.79 25.73
N GLU A 150 -20.59 3.80 25.01
CA GLU A 150 -20.96 3.99 23.62
C GLU A 150 -19.80 4.47 22.71
N ILE A 151 -19.72 3.83 21.53
CA ILE A 151 -19.09 4.38 20.33
C ILE A 151 -20.21 4.53 19.29
N THR A 152 -20.67 5.76 19.07
CA THR A 152 -21.89 6.01 18.29
C THR A 152 -21.67 5.72 16.79
N LYS A 153 -20.52 6.11 16.25
CA LYS A 153 -20.13 5.92 14.85
C LYS A 153 -18.67 5.49 14.72
N GLY A 154 -18.37 4.65 13.73
CA GLY A 154 -17.02 4.21 13.39
C GLY A 154 -16.55 2.93 14.09
N SER A 155 -15.35 2.51 13.69
CA SER A 155 -14.73 1.23 14.05
C SER A 155 -13.60 1.41 15.09
N VAL A 156 -13.10 0.30 15.64
CA VAL A 156 -11.99 0.28 16.61
C VAL A 156 -10.75 -0.37 15.99
N ILE A 157 -9.58 0.26 16.13
CA ILE A 157 -8.28 -0.33 15.74
C ILE A 157 -7.30 -0.38 16.92
N ILE A 158 -6.81 -1.59 17.22
CA ILE A 158 -5.89 -1.87 18.33
C ILE A 158 -4.77 -2.75 17.79
N PHE A 159 -3.66 -2.13 17.40
CA PHE A 159 -2.64 -2.77 16.55
C PHE A 159 -1.19 -2.48 17.01
N LYS A 160 -0.34 -3.52 17.01
CA LYS A 160 1.10 -3.42 17.34
C LYS A 160 1.39 -2.86 18.74
N ASN A 161 0.66 -3.32 19.75
CA ASN A 161 0.85 -2.90 21.14
C ASN A 161 1.48 -4.06 21.96
N PRO A 162 2.82 -4.18 22.02
CA PRO A 162 3.54 -5.42 22.39
C PRO A 162 3.55 -5.76 23.88
N SER A 163 2.73 -5.11 24.70
CA SER A 163 2.52 -5.44 26.12
C SER A 163 1.05 -5.35 26.53
N LEU A 164 0.14 -5.12 25.57
CA LEU A 164 -1.26 -4.84 25.82
C LEU A 164 -2.08 -6.12 25.99
N CYS A 165 -2.54 -6.36 27.21
CA CYS A 165 -3.50 -7.38 27.58
C CYS A 165 -4.95 -6.84 27.60
N TYR A 166 -5.90 -7.72 27.94
CA TYR A 166 -7.32 -7.42 28.09
C TYR A 166 -8.01 -6.87 26.83
N VAL A 167 -7.51 -7.24 25.65
CA VAL A 167 -8.07 -6.78 24.36
C VAL A 167 -9.19 -7.72 23.87
N ASN A 168 -9.00 -9.02 24.06
CA ASN A 168 -9.99 -10.05 23.70
C ASN A 168 -11.07 -10.24 24.78
N THR A 169 -10.90 -9.63 25.95
CA THR A 169 -11.83 -9.68 27.08
C THR A 169 -12.83 -8.52 27.08
N ILE A 170 -12.88 -7.72 26.02
CA ILE A 170 -13.85 -6.63 25.85
C ILE A 170 -14.83 -7.04 24.74
N ASP A 171 -16.11 -7.13 25.09
CA ASP A 171 -17.18 -7.24 24.11
C ASP A 171 -17.52 -5.86 23.55
N TRP A 172 -17.18 -5.64 22.29
CA TRP A 172 -17.47 -4.38 21.58
C TRP A 172 -18.93 -4.28 21.09
N ARG A 173 -19.68 -5.39 21.04
CA ARG A 173 -21.06 -5.45 20.53
C ARG A 173 -22.07 -4.56 21.29
N PRO A 174 -22.07 -4.46 22.63
CA PRO A 174 -22.94 -3.51 23.33
C PRO A 174 -22.48 -2.05 23.19
N ILE A 175 -21.17 -1.82 23.02
CA ILE A 175 -20.55 -0.50 22.99
C ILE A 175 -20.77 0.19 21.63
N GLN A 176 -20.45 -0.47 20.53
CA GLN A 176 -20.56 0.13 19.19
C GLN A 176 -22.01 0.09 18.67
N LYS A 177 -22.52 1.25 18.22
CA LYS A 177 -23.78 1.31 17.45
C LYS A 177 -23.55 1.18 15.94
N TRP A 178 -22.32 1.37 15.50
CA TRP A 178 -21.86 1.15 14.12
C TRP A 178 -21.58 -0.33 13.83
N ASP A 179 -21.44 -0.67 12.54
CA ASP A 179 -21.02 -2.00 12.08
C ASP A 179 -19.57 -2.30 12.49
N GLY A 180 -19.41 -3.05 13.59
CA GLY A 180 -18.14 -3.49 14.14
C GLY A 180 -17.39 -4.55 13.31
N THR A 181 -17.91 -5.02 12.16
CA THR A 181 -17.19 -6.00 11.31
C THR A 181 -15.88 -5.46 10.74
N ARG A 182 -15.68 -4.13 10.75
CA ARG A 182 -14.44 -3.45 10.34
C ARG A 182 -13.43 -3.23 11.48
N ASN A 183 -13.70 -3.70 12.70
CA ASN A 183 -12.74 -3.61 13.79
C ASN A 183 -11.45 -4.38 13.46
N TYR A 184 -10.28 -3.76 13.72
CA TYR A 184 -8.98 -4.37 13.44
C TYR A 184 -8.14 -4.51 14.71
N ILE A 185 -8.12 -5.71 15.26
CA ILE A 185 -7.42 -6.07 16.49
C ILE A 185 -6.38 -7.16 16.17
N ALA A 186 -5.09 -6.82 16.22
CA ALA A 186 -4.00 -7.73 15.85
C ALA A 186 -2.64 -7.31 16.42
N GLN A 187 -1.66 -8.23 16.47
CA GLN A 187 -0.27 -7.95 16.84
C GLN A 187 -0.12 -7.22 18.20
N ASN A 188 -1.00 -7.52 19.16
CA ASN A 188 -0.88 -7.08 20.55
C ASN A 188 -0.11 -8.17 21.35
N TYR A 189 -0.14 -8.12 22.69
CA TYR A 189 0.46 -9.20 23.48
C TYR A 189 -0.33 -10.52 23.34
N ASP A 190 0.30 -11.66 23.65
CA ASP A 190 -0.34 -12.96 23.48
C ASP A 190 -1.43 -13.18 24.54
N PRO A 191 -2.69 -13.50 24.16
CA PRO A 191 -3.74 -13.77 25.11
C PRO A 191 -3.47 -14.94 26.06
N GLU A 192 -2.64 -15.93 25.67
CA GLU A 192 -2.30 -17.06 26.55
C GLU A 192 -1.29 -16.68 27.66
N ASP A 193 -0.48 -15.64 27.45
CA ASP A 193 0.46 -15.09 28.45
C ASP A 193 -0.18 -13.98 29.33
N CYS A 194 -1.42 -13.56 29.05
CA CYS A 194 -2.11 -12.52 29.80
C CYS A 194 -2.70 -13.03 31.14
N PRO A 195 -2.78 -12.17 32.19
CA PRO A 195 -3.52 -12.52 33.39
C PRO A 195 -5.03 -12.59 33.11
N ALA A 196 -5.73 -13.49 33.81
CA ALA A 196 -7.18 -13.66 33.68
C ALA A 196 -7.97 -12.48 34.28
N CYS A 197 -9.22 -12.32 33.84
CA CYS A 197 -10.18 -11.41 34.44
C CYS A 197 -10.52 -11.77 35.90
N PRO A 198 -11.05 -10.81 36.70
CA PRO A 198 -11.62 -11.11 38.01
C PRO A 198 -12.70 -12.21 37.94
N GLN A 199 -12.72 -13.11 38.92
CA GLN A 199 -13.61 -14.30 38.92
C GLN A 199 -15.10 -13.98 38.97
N ASP A 200 -15.47 -12.79 39.43
CA ASP A 200 -16.86 -12.33 39.55
C ASP A 200 -17.38 -11.58 38.29
N CYS A 201 -16.63 -11.58 37.18
CA CYS A 201 -17.03 -10.86 35.97
C CYS A 201 -18.13 -11.60 35.16
N PRO A 202 -19.22 -10.90 34.75
CA PRO A 202 -20.19 -11.45 33.81
C PRO A 202 -19.52 -11.88 32.50
N ASP A 203 -19.82 -13.10 32.06
CA ASP A 203 -19.35 -13.71 30.80
C ASP A 203 -17.83 -13.59 30.55
N GLU A 204 -17.03 -13.56 31.62
CA GLU A 204 -15.57 -13.38 31.64
C GLU A 204 -15.06 -12.06 30.99
N PHE A 205 -15.92 -11.07 30.73
CA PHE A 205 -15.51 -9.81 30.12
C PHE A 205 -14.92 -8.81 31.15
N CYS A 206 -13.74 -8.25 30.85
CA CYS A 206 -13.06 -7.25 31.66
C CYS A 206 -12.20 -6.26 30.86
N TRP A 207 -12.15 -5.02 31.35
CA TRP A 207 -11.28 -3.93 30.88
C TRP A 207 -9.85 -3.99 31.44
N SER A 208 -9.70 -4.66 32.59
CA SER A 208 -8.43 -4.96 33.26
C SER A 208 -8.61 -6.10 34.26
N GLY A 209 -7.49 -6.61 34.78
CA GLY A 209 -7.44 -7.62 35.85
C GLY A 209 -8.02 -7.17 37.21
N THR A 210 -8.63 -5.98 37.27
CA THR A 210 -9.36 -5.48 38.46
C THR A 210 -10.76 -4.93 38.12
N LYS A 211 -11.15 -4.85 36.84
CA LYS A 211 -12.38 -4.17 36.38
C LYS A 211 -13.10 -4.97 35.30
N CYS A 212 -14.18 -5.64 35.71
CA CYS A 212 -15.13 -6.28 34.79
C CYS A 212 -15.75 -5.27 33.82
N GLN A 213 -16.13 -5.73 32.64
CA GLN A 213 -17.00 -4.97 31.76
C GLN A 213 -18.40 -4.98 32.38
N THR A 214 -18.91 -3.80 32.73
CA THR A 214 -20.27 -3.67 33.26
C THR A 214 -21.25 -3.51 32.11
N ASP A 215 -22.42 -4.15 32.23
CA ASP A 215 -23.48 -4.08 31.22
C ASP A 215 -23.83 -2.62 30.85
N THR A 216 -24.18 -2.41 29.60
CA THR A 216 -24.77 -1.17 29.08
C THR A 216 -26.21 -0.92 29.53
N THR A 217 -26.89 -1.93 30.12
CA THR A 217 -28.17 -1.69 30.80
C THR A 217 -28.01 -0.67 31.91
N GLU A 218 -28.78 0.40 31.83
CA GLU A 218 -28.71 1.52 32.77
C GLU A 218 -29.07 1.15 34.21
N ARG A 219 -28.59 1.97 35.14
CA ARG A 219 -29.09 2.04 36.51
C ARG A 219 -30.62 2.27 36.50
N PRO A 220 -31.43 1.41 37.15
CA PRO A 220 -32.89 1.58 37.19
C PRO A 220 -33.37 2.88 37.88
N ASP A 221 -32.46 3.54 38.59
CA ASP A 221 -32.63 4.83 39.27
C ASP A 221 -32.31 6.06 38.40
N CYS A 222 -31.90 5.89 37.14
CA CYS A 222 -31.63 6.98 36.20
C CYS A 222 -32.80 7.29 35.25
N HIS A 223 -32.83 8.51 34.70
CA HIS A 223 -33.80 8.89 33.68
C HIS A 223 -33.53 8.15 32.36
N HIS A 224 -34.56 7.73 31.63
CA HIS A 224 -34.42 6.93 30.39
C HIS A 224 -33.75 7.66 29.20
N LEU A 225 -33.42 8.95 29.36
CA LEU A 225 -32.69 9.77 28.39
C LEU A 225 -31.23 10.01 28.79
N CYS A 226 -30.83 9.57 29.99
CA CYS A 226 -29.42 9.45 30.33
C CYS A 226 -28.73 8.40 29.45
N LEU A 227 -27.42 8.53 29.36
CA LEU A 227 -26.47 7.55 28.87
C LEU A 227 -25.30 7.51 29.86
N GLY A 228 -24.67 6.35 30.04
CA GLY A 228 -23.53 6.18 30.94
C GLY A 228 -23.93 6.04 32.41
N GLY A 229 -24.57 7.08 32.95
CA GLY A 229 -25.13 7.09 34.30
C GLY A 229 -25.84 8.39 34.66
N CYS A 230 -26.07 8.57 35.96
CA CYS A 230 -26.69 9.76 36.52
C CYS A 230 -26.21 10.02 37.96
N PHE A 231 -26.23 11.29 38.36
CA PHE A 231 -26.11 11.74 39.74
C PHE A 231 -27.49 12.02 40.39
N GLU A 232 -28.52 12.29 39.58
CA GLU A 232 -29.92 12.41 40.00
C GLU A 232 -30.87 11.70 39.02
N SER A 233 -32.03 11.22 39.50
CA SER A 233 -33.02 10.50 38.69
C SER A 233 -33.80 11.34 37.67
N GLY A 234 -33.55 12.65 37.59
CA GLY A 234 -34.19 13.57 36.66
C GLY A 234 -33.48 13.65 35.30
N PRO A 235 -34.11 14.20 34.25
CA PRO A 235 -33.50 14.34 32.92
C PRO A 235 -32.29 15.28 32.89
N GLY A 236 -32.16 16.22 33.83
CA GLY A 236 -30.95 17.03 34.04
C GLY A 236 -29.93 16.43 35.01
N GLY A 237 -30.16 15.20 35.48
CA GLY A 237 -29.27 14.47 36.41
C GLY A 237 -28.29 13.51 35.72
N CYS A 238 -28.24 13.50 34.39
CA CYS A 238 -27.47 12.55 33.59
C CYS A 238 -25.99 12.96 33.42
N TYR A 239 -25.10 12.00 33.17
CA TYR A 239 -23.70 12.30 32.78
C TYR A 239 -23.56 12.59 31.28
N SER A 240 -24.22 11.80 30.42
CA SER A 240 -24.44 12.12 29.00
C SER A 240 -25.89 11.84 28.60
N CYS A 241 -26.28 12.27 27.41
CA CYS A 241 -27.64 12.11 26.88
C CYS A 241 -27.68 11.07 25.74
N ARG A 242 -28.76 10.28 25.69
CA ARG A 242 -29.13 9.45 24.52
C ARG A 242 -29.72 10.29 23.37
N GLY A 243 -30.50 11.30 23.74
CA GLY A 243 -30.97 12.34 22.83
C GLY A 243 -30.02 13.51 22.88
N VAL A 244 -30.57 14.71 23.03
CA VAL A 244 -29.82 15.97 23.05
C VAL A 244 -29.99 16.72 24.36
N LEU A 245 -29.00 17.51 24.74
CA LEU A 245 -29.07 18.43 25.88
C LEU A 245 -29.83 19.71 25.49
N ASP A 246 -30.88 20.07 26.23
CA ASP A 246 -31.61 21.34 26.05
C ASP A 246 -30.85 22.54 26.66
N PRO A 247 -31.21 23.80 26.34
CA PRO A 247 -30.55 24.98 26.88
C PRO A 247 -30.73 25.19 28.41
N ALA A 248 -31.50 24.32 29.08
CA ALA A 248 -31.70 24.32 30.52
C ALA A 248 -30.95 23.14 31.21
N GLY A 249 -30.14 22.38 30.46
CA GLY A 249 -29.33 21.29 30.98
C GLY A 249 -30.03 19.93 31.11
N ASN A 250 -31.18 19.72 30.45
CA ASN A 250 -31.93 18.46 30.51
C ASN A 250 -31.71 17.63 29.24
N CYS A 251 -31.53 16.32 29.39
CA CYS A 251 -31.61 15.39 28.25
C CYS A 251 -33.06 15.28 27.74
N VAL A 252 -33.26 15.55 26.45
CA VAL A 252 -34.56 15.48 25.75
C VAL A 252 -34.43 14.69 24.45
N ASP A 253 -35.49 14.03 23.98
CA ASP A 253 -35.47 13.23 22.74
C ASP A 253 -35.19 14.06 21.48
N ARG A 254 -35.61 15.33 21.46
CA ARG A 254 -35.46 16.29 20.35
C ARG A 254 -35.43 17.72 20.87
N CYS A 255 -34.88 18.63 20.09
CA CYS A 255 -34.77 20.03 20.48
C CYS A 255 -36.13 20.73 20.68
N PRO A 256 -36.29 21.54 21.74
CA PRO A 256 -37.48 22.36 21.95
C PRO A 256 -37.75 23.35 20.79
N PRO A 257 -39.01 23.76 20.56
CA PRO A 257 -39.34 24.73 19.52
C PRO A 257 -38.52 26.02 19.62
N ASN A 258 -38.03 26.50 18.47
CA ASN A 258 -37.12 27.65 18.32
C ASN A 258 -35.65 27.39 18.77
N THR A 259 -35.27 26.14 19.00
CA THR A 259 -33.87 25.72 19.18
C THR A 259 -33.48 24.69 18.12
N TYR A 260 -32.18 24.65 17.79
CA TYR A 260 -31.62 23.87 16.69
C TYR A 260 -30.54 22.93 17.23
N MET A 261 -30.53 21.71 16.72
CA MET A 261 -29.56 20.67 17.11
C MET A 261 -28.20 20.93 16.47
N ILE A 262 -27.16 21.08 17.29
CA ILE A 262 -25.76 21.20 16.87
C ILE A 262 -24.96 19.97 17.31
N LEU A 263 -24.07 19.49 16.42
CA LEU A 263 -23.23 18.28 16.60
C LEU A 263 -24.01 17.03 17.05
N ASP A 264 -25.31 16.93 16.71
CA ASP A 264 -26.24 15.89 17.14
C ASP A 264 -26.21 15.61 18.68
N ARG A 265 -25.83 16.62 19.48
CA ARG A 265 -25.51 16.51 20.92
C ARG A 265 -26.29 17.47 21.81
N ARG A 266 -26.50 18.72 21.36
CA ARG A 266 -27.17 19.76 22.14
C ARG A 266 -28.00 20.71 21.29
N CYS A 267 -28.93 21.39 21.93
CA CYS A 267 -29.82 22.37 21.33
C CYS A 267 -29.33 23.78 21.63
N ILE A 268 -29.25 24.62 20.61
CA ILE A 268 -28.85 26.03 20.73
C ILE A 268 -29.89 26.95 20.07
N THR A 269 -29.91 28.22 20.44
CA THR A 269 -30.78 29.22 19.83
C THR A 269 -30.34 29.60 18.41
N ARG A 270 -31.23 30.28 17.66
CA ARG A 270 -30.89 30.81 16.32
C ARG A 270 -29.67 31.74 16.37
N GLU A 271 -29.58 32.58 17.41
CA GLU A 271 -28.49 33.55 17.57
C GLU A 271 -27.15 32.87 17.88
N GLU A 272 -27.14 31.87 18.76
CA GLU A 272 -25.94 31.07 19.05
C GLU A 272 -25.43 30.32 17.82
N CYS A 273 -26.31 29.72 17.00
CA CYS A 273 -25.91 29.05 15.77
C CYS A 273 -25.17 30.03 14.83
N LEU A 274 -25.79 31.18 14.52
CA LEU A 274 -25.25 32.16 13.58
C LEU A 274 -24.06 32.98 14.11
N THR A 275 -23.77 32.91 15.41
CA THR A 275 -22.61 33.56 16.06
C THR A 275 -21.50 32.60 16.49
N THR A 276 -21.71 31.28 16.38
CA THR A 276 -20.68 30.26 16.65
C THR A 276 -19.61 30.31 15.55
N SER A 277 -18.55 31.09 15.80
CA SER A 277 -17.41 31.24 14.89
C SER A 277 -16.46 30.03 14.92
N LEU A 278 -16.27 29.40 13.76
CA LEU A 278 -15.23 28.40 13.52
C LEU A 278 -13.87 29.11 13.39
N TYR A 279 -13.18 29.30 14.52
CA TYR A 279 -11.79 29.75 14.48
C TYR A 279 -10.89 28.63 13.93
N ASN A 280 -10.61 28.69 12.64
CA ASN A 280 -9.85 27.69 11.90
C ASN A 280 -8.34 27.89 12.14
N SER A 281 -7.75 27.07 13.01
CA SER A 281 -6.37 27.20 13.51
C SER A 281 -5.30 27.21 12.42
N ASP A 282 -5.61 26.60 11.28
CA ASP A 282 -4.64 26.30 10.22
C ASP A 282 -4.59 27.41 9.15
N ILE A 283 -5.56 28.33 9.16
CA ILE A 283 -5.73 29.36 8.12
C ILE A 283 -5.57 30.78 8.67
N GLY A 284 -6.06 31.06 9.89
CA GLY A 284 -5.95 32.39 10.50
C GLY A 284 -6.92 33.45 9.97
N GLU A 285 -7.87 33.05 9.12
CA GLU A 285 -9.00 33.87 8.66
C GLU A 285 -10.32 33.37 9.27
N GLU A 286 -11.27 34.28 9.54
CA GLU A 286 -12.64 33.89 9.87
C GLU A 286 -13.30 33.24 8.64
N SER A 287 -13.61 31.95 8.72
CA SER A 287 -14.29 31.19 7.68
C SER A 287 -15.41 30.35 8.28
N ASP A 288 -16.49 30.22 7.52
CA ASP A 288 -17.67 29.40 7.74
C ASP A 288 -18.42 29.62 9.07
N LYS A 289 -19.51 30.39 8.98
CA LYS A 289 -20.56 30.40 10.00
C LYS A 289 -21.38 29.13 9.89
N TYR A 290 -21.89 28.62 11.01
CA TYR A 290 -22.92 27.60 10.94
C TYR A 290 -24.19 28.15 10.27
N ILE A 291 -24.82 27.29 9.48
CA ILE A 291 -26.07 27.52 8.76
C ILE A 291 -27.20 26.71 9.40
N ILE A 292 -28.44 27.06 9.08
CA ILE A 292 -29.62 26.39 9.62
C ILE A 292 -30.30 25.57 8.52
N PHE A 293 -30.68 24.35 8.88
CA PHE A 293 -31.45 23.47 8.01
C PHE A 293 -32.45 22.66 8.83
N GLU A 294 -33.74 22.82 8.53
CA GLU A 294 -34.85 22.21 9.29
C GLU A 294 -34.75 22.49 10.81
N ASP A 295 -34.45 21.47 11.62
CA ASP A 295 -34.24 21.56 13.07
C ASP A 295 -32.75 21.48 13.49
N LYS A 296 -31.82 21.59 12.54
CA LYS A 296 -30.37 21.47 12.75
C LYS A 296 -29.59 22.76 12.50
N CYS A 297 -28.46 22.87 13.19
CA CYS A 297 -27.40 23.85 12.97
C CYS A 297 -26.18 23.09 12.38
N LEU A 298 -25.89 23.33 11.10
CA LEU A 298 -24.92 22.57 10.29
C LEU A 298 -23.73 23.44 9.87
N ARG A 299 -22.64 22.80 9.42
CA ARG A 299 -21.51 23.50 8.75
C ARG A 299 -21.75 23.63 7.25
N ASP A 300 -22.21 22.55 6.62
CA ASP A 300 -22.46 22.42 5.19
C ASP A 300 -23.93 22.06 4.94
N CYS A 301 -24.46 22.42 3.77
CA CYS A 301 -25.80 22.00 3.37
C CYS A 301 -25.84 20.48 3.06
N PRO A 302 -26.97 19.80 3.33
CA PRO A 302 -27.12 18.39 2.98
C PRO A 302 -27.20 18.19 1.46
N SER A 303 -26.85 16.98 0.99
CA SER A 303 -26.86 16.62 -0.44
C SER A 303 -28.20 16.96 -1.11
N GLY A 304 -28.16 17.77 -2.17
CA GLY A 304 -29.34 18.30 -2.86
C GLY A 304 -29.69 19.75 -2.50
N TYR A 305 -28.94 20.37 -1.59
CA TYR A 305 -29.12 21.76 -1.16
C TYR A 305 -27.79 22.56 -1.18
N GLU A 306 -27.90 23.87 -1.40
CA GLU A 306 -26.78 24.83 -1.45
C GLU A 306 -27.07 26.11 -0.62
N ILE A 307 -26.03 26.91 -0.36
CA ILE A 307 -26.12 28.16 0.42
C ILE A 307 -26.29 29.34 -0.54
N ASN A 308 -27.41 30.05 -0.46
CA ASN A 308 -27.58 31.29 -1.22
C ASN A 308 -26.67 32.40 -0.66
N VAL A 309 -25.99 33.15 -1.55
CA VAL A 309 -24.87 34.04 -1.19
C VAL A 309 -25.34 35.28 -0.43
N GLY A 310 -25.44 35.15 0.89
CA GLY A 310 -25.87 36.21 1.81
C GLY A 310 -26.98 35.78 2.79
N GLU A 311 -27.55 34.59 2.61
CA GLU A 311 -28.55 34.02 3.52
C GLU A 311 -27.92 32.99 4.49
N THR A 312 -28.71 32.44 5.42
CA THR A 312 -28.26 31.51 6.47
C THR A 312 -28.99 30.17 6.49
N ASP A 313 -29.91 29.97 5.56
CA ASP A 313 -30.73 28.77 5.42
C ASP A 313 -30.44 28.15 4.03
N CYS A 314 -30.47 26.81 3.87
CA CYS A 314 -30.16 26.18 2.58
C CYS A 314 -31.34 26.14 1.60
N GLU A 315 -31.08 26.34 0.31
CA GLU A 315 -32.06 26.19 -0.79
C GLU A 315 -31.80 24.93 -1.63
N PRO A 316 -32.82 24.27 -2.21
CA PRO A 316 -32.62 23.07 -3.03
C PRO A 316 -31.96 23.41 -4.37
N CYS A 317 -30.88 22.70 -4.71
CA CYS A 317 -30.03 23.06 -5.84
C CYS A 317 -30.75 23.02 -7.19
N GLN A 318 -30.42 23.95 -8.09
CA GLN A 318 -31.09 24.07 -9.37
C GLN A 318 -30.91 22.80 -10.23
N ASP A 319 -32.03 22.30 -10.79
CA ASP A 319 -32.12 21.05 -11.57
C ASP A 319 -31.54 19.79 -10.88
N GLY A 320 -31.30 19.84 -9.57
CA GLY A 320 -30.78 18.72 -8.77
C GLY A 320 -29.25 18.54 -8.83
N TYR A 321 -28.51 19.50 -9.37
CA TYR A 321 -27.04 19.51 -9.38
C TYR A 321 -26.52 20.57 -8.39
N CYS A 322 -25.68 20.17 -7.45
CA CYS A 322 -25.07 21.07 -6.45
C CYS A 322 -23.57 21.25 -6.72
N PRO A 323 -23.07 22.46 -7.07
CA PRO A 323 -21.66 22.70 -7.26
C PRO A 323 -20.92 22.72 -5.91
N LYS A 324 -20.34 21.60 -5.48
CA LYS A 324 -19.40 21.59 -4.34
C LYS A 324 -18.15 22.41 -4.65
N TRP A 325 -18.05 23.58 -4.05
CA TRP A 325 -16.87 24.45 -4.07
C TRP A 325 -15.82 24.01 -3.04
N CYS A 326 -14.54 24.10 -3.40
CA CYS A 326 -13.40 23.79 -2.54
C CYS A 326 -12.22 24.73 -2.86
N ASN A 327 -11.33 24.96 -1.89
CA ASN A 327 -10.14 25.79 -2.12
C ASN A 327 -9.08 25.06 -2.97
N GLY A 328 -8.25 25.84 -3.67
CA GLY A 328 -7.08 25.33 -4.42
C GLY A 328 -6.02 24.69 -3.53
N ALA A 329 -5.25 23.74 -4.08
CA ALA A 329 -4.30 22.91 -3.33
C ALA A 329 -3.00 22.61 -4.08
N ASP A 330 -1.93 22.37 -3.30
CA ASP A 330 -0.60 21.95 -3.77
C ASP A 330 -0.35 20.49 -3.38
N VAL A 331 -0.63 19.59 -4.33
CA VAL A 331 -0.67 18.14 -4.21
C VAL A 331 0.72 17.54 -4.48
N LYS A 332 1.47 17.31 -3.41
CA LYS A 332 2.80 16.65 -3.43
C LYS A 332 2.70 15.15 -3.21
N ASN A 333 1.63 14.69 -2.55
CA ASN A 333 1.36 13.29 -2.23
C ASN A 333 -0.15 12.97 -2.31
N LEU A 334 -0.54 11.72 -2.04
CA LEU A 334 -1.94 11.26 -2.16
C LEU A 334 -2.85 11.72 -1.01
N GLU A 335 -2.31 12.11 0.14
CA GLU A 335 -3.05 12.62 1.30
C GLU A 335 -3.50 14.07 1.04
N ASP A 336 -2.62 14.91 0.48
CA ASP A 336 -2.94 16.29 0.07
C ASP A 336 -4.18 16.33 -0.84
N ALA A 337 -4.28 15.39 -1.77
CA ALA A 337 -5.40 15.26 -2.71
C ALA A 337 -6.72 14.80 -2.06
N GLN A 338 -6.71 14.26 -0.83
CA GLN A 338 -7.96 13.87 -0.14
C GLN A 338 -8.84 15.08 0.19
N SER A 339 -8.23 16.27 0.36
CA SER A 339 -8.95 17.54 0.55
C SER A 339 -9.90 17.88 -0.60
N LEU A 340 -9.61 17.39 -1.81
CA LEU A 340 -10.35 17.68 -3.03
C LEU A 340 -11.43 16.63 -3.37
N ILE A 341 -11.66 15.63 -2.51
CA ILE A 341 -12.60 14.53 -2.79
C ILE A 341 -14.04 15.07 -2.94
N GLY A 342 -14.65 14.72 -4.07
CA GLY A 342 -16.01 15.11 -4.44
C GLY A 342 -16.20 16.58 -4.79
N CYS A 343 -15.13 17.39 -4.81
CA CYS A 343 -15.20 18.77 -5.25
C CYS A 343 -15.49 18.85 -6.75
N THR A 344 -16.30 19.82 -7.15
CA THR A 344 -16.64 20.09 -8.56
C THR A 344 -16.03 21.41 -9.03
N HIS A 345 -16.02 22.42 -8.16
CA HIS A 345 -15.52 23.76 -8.46
C HIS A 345 -14.37 24.12 -7.52
N ILE A 346 -13.29 24.68 -8.06
CA ILE A 346 -12.09 25.00 -7.29
C ILE A 346 -11.87 26.52 -7.25
N ALA A 347 -12.02 27.10 -6.06
CA ALA A 347 -11.67 28.46 -5.74
C ALA A 347 -10.14 28.58 -5.58
N GLY A 348 -9.47 29.05 -6.64
CA GLY A 348 -8.02 29.18 -6.70
C GLY A 348 -7.39 28.18 -7.67
N SER A 349 -6.14 27.81 -7.42
CA SER A 349 -5.30 27.05 -8.36
C SER A 349 -4.95 25.65 -7.83
N ILE A 350 -4.65 24.72 -8.73
CA ILE A 350 -4.10 23.40 -8.37
C ILE A 350 -2.67 23.28 -8.91
N GLU A 351 -1.76 22.84 -8.04
CA GLU A 351 -0.40 22.41 -8.41
C GLU A 351 -0.23 20.94 -8.02
N ILE A 352 0.25 20.10 -8.94
CA ILE A 352 0.52 18.68 -8.70
C ILE A 352 2.01 18.44 -8.90
N SER A 353 2.68 17.88 -7.88
CA SER A 353 4.11 17.56 -7.89
C SER A 353 4.45 16.18 -7.33
N ILE A 354 3.56 15.21 -7.59
CA ILE A 354 3.54 13.88 -6.97
C ILE A 354 4.52 12.89 -7.59
N LYS A 355 5.35 12.24 -6.75
CA LYS A 355 6.35 11.23 -7.16
C LYS A 355 6.02 9.85 -6.62
N SER A 356 6.23 8.81 -7.44
CA SER A 356 5.89 7.43 -7.09
C SER A 356 6.66 6.39 -7.92
N LYS A 357 6.78 5.19 -7.36
CA LYS A 357 7.23 3.97 -8.05
C LYS A 357 6.09 3.20 -8.76
N ASP A 358 4.87 3.71 -8.72
CA ASP A 358 3.73 3.18 -9.49
C ASP A 358 2.85 4.33 -10.04
N PRO A 359 3.10 4.77 -11.29
CA PRO A 359 2.30 5.76 -12.01
C PRO A 359 0.87 5.33 -12.31
N ILE A 360 0.58 4.03 -12.41
CA ILE A 360 -0.73 3.50 -12.80
C ILE A 360 -1.67 3.59 -11.58
N THR A 361 -1.23 3.06 -10.44
CA THR A 361 -1.98 3.18 -9.17
C THR A 361 -2.13 4.64 -8.73
N ILE A 362 -1.12 5.50 -8.96
CA ILE A 362 -1.25 6.95 -8.74
C ILE A 362 -2.35 7.55 -9.62
N SER A 363 -2.32 7.29 -10.93
CA SER A 363 -3.29 7.86 -11.87
C SER A 363 -4.72 7.42 -11.52
N SER A 364 -4.92 6.16 -11.14
CA SER A 364 -6.22 5.64 -10.71
C SER A 364 -6.70 6.26 -9.38
N LYS A 365 -5.83 6.45 -8.40
CA LYS A 365 -6.19 7.11 -7.13
C LYS A 365 -6.46 8.61 -7.31
N LEU A 366 -5.71 9.28 -8.19
CA LEU A 366 -6.00 10.67 -8.56
C LEU A 366 -7.34 10.79 -9.29
N GLU A 367 -7.75 9.83 -10.12
CA GLU A 367 -9.09 9.86 -10.75
C GLU A 367 -10.21 9.72 -9.69
N ALA A 368 -10.00 8.87 -8.69
CA ALA A 368 -10.96 8.70 -7.59
C ALA A 368 -11.12 9.96 -6.71
N TYR A 369 -10.13 10.85 -6.67
CA TYR A 369 -10.16 12.07 -5.86
C TYR A 369 -10.51 13.33 -6.69
N LEU A 370 -9.91 13.47 -7.87
CA LEU A 370 -9.96 14.68 -8.72
C LEU A 370 -10.92 14.54 -9.92
N GLY A 371 -11.47 13.35 -10.17
CA GLY A 371 -12.31 13.06 -11.34
C GLY A 371 -13.58 13.92 -11.43
N SER A 372 -14.15 14.28 -10.28
CA SER A 372 -15.37 15.09 -10.18
C SER A 372 -15.14 16.59 -10.45
N ILE A 373 -13.88 17.05 -10.49
CA ILE A 373 -13.57 18.46 -10.69
C ILE A 373 -13.93 18.86 -12.13
N GLU A 374 -14.78 19.88 -12.25
CA GLU A 374 -15.35 20.43 -13.48
C GLU A 374 -14.76 21.81 -13.81
N GLU A 375 -14.59 22.69 -12.82
CA GLU A 375 -14.00 24.01 -13.03
C GLU A 375 -12.88 24.38 -12.03
N ILE A 376 -11.86 25.10 -12.52
CA ILE A 376 -10.76 25.67 -11.73
C ILE A 376 -10.68 27.17 -12.02
N THR A 377 -10.86 28.04 -11.01
CA THR A 377 -10.88 29.49 -11.23
C THR A 377 -9.49 30.09 -11.44
N GLY A 378 -8.44 29.50 -10.85
CA GLY A 378 -7.05 29.86 -11.05
C GLY A 378 -6.39 29.10 -12.20
N TYR A 379 -5.15 28.64 -11.98
CA TYR A 379 -4.36 27.84 -12.93
C TYR A 379 -4.28 26.36 -12.53
N LEU A 380 -3.82 25.53 -13.47
CA LEU A 380 -3.41 24.14 -13.23
C LEU A 380 -1.91 23.96 -13.57
N LYS A 381 -1.12 23.43 -12.64
CA LYS A 381 0.27 23.01 -12.89
C LYS A 381 0.46 21.52 -12.63
N ILE A 382 1.15 20.83 -13.53
CA ILE A 382 1.61 19.44 -13.40
C ILE A 382 3.14 19.46 -13.54
N LEU A 383 3.85 19.37 -12.42
CA LEU A 383 5.30 19.55 -12.34
C LEU A 383 5.98 18.28 -11.85
N ARG A 384 7.07 17.83 -12.50
CA ARG A 384 7.99 16.79 -11.98
C ARG A 384 7.31 15.49 -11.51
N SER A 385 6.14 15.17 -12.07
CA SER A 385 5.22 14.17 -11.54
C SER A 385 5.33 12.81 -12.22
N SER A 386 5.16 11.74 -11.43
CA SER A 386 5.14 10.34 -11.87
C SER A 386 3.78 9.93 -12.44
N VAL A 387 3.24 10.70 -13.39
CA VAL A 387 1.96 10.41 -14.09
C VAL A 387 2.19 10.12 -15.57
N THR A 388 1.36 9.28 -16.18
CA THR A 388 1.47 8.91 -17.61
C THR A 388 0.52 9.69 -18.52
N ASN A 389 -0.55 10.23 -17.94
CA ASN A 389 -1.63 10.98 -18.59
C ASN A 389 -2.33 11.88 -17.55
N LEU A 390 -3.28 12.72 -17.99
CA LEU A 390 -4.07 13.64 -17.16
C LEU A 390 -5.57 13.27 -17.10
N ASN A 391 -5.97 12.07 -17.54
CA ASN A 391 -7.38 11.64 -17.56
C ASN A 391 -8.03 11.61 -16.17
N PHE A 392 -7.22 11.58 -15.10
CA PHE A 392 -7.69 11.72 -13.73
C PHE A 392 -8.46 13.03 -13.48
N PHE A 393 -8.20 14.10 -14.24
CA PHE A 393 -9.12 15.23 -14.38
C PHE A 393 -10.21 14.87 -15.40
N LYS A 394 -11.13 14.00 -14.98
CA LYS A 394 -12.14 13.37 -15.84
C LYS A 394 -13.18 14.38 -16.33
N ASN A 395 -13.88 15.05 -15.41
CA ASN A 395 -14.97 15.96 -15.79
C ASN A 395 -14.46 17.34 -16.28
N LEU A 396 -13.32 17.84 -15.78
CA LEU A 396 -12.75 19.19 -15.99
C LEU A 396 -13.04 19.82 -17.37
N THR A 397 -13.93 20.81 -17.42
CA THR A 397 -14.36 21.54 -18.61
C THR A 397 -13.73 22.92 -18.70
N VAL A 398 -13.47 23.61 -17.58
CA VAL A 398 -13.00 25.00 -17.58
C VAL A 398 -11.79 25.21 -16.67
N ILE A 399 -10.75 25.85 -17.22
CA ILE A 399 -9.69 26.51 -16.44
C ILE A 399 -9.80 28.01 -16.74
N HIS A 400 -10.22 28.81 -15.75
CA HIS A 400 -10.46 30.24 -15.98
C HIS A 400 -9.16 31.03 -16.10
N GLY A 401 -8.10 30.67 -15.37
CA GLY A 401 -6.80 31.35 -15.41
C GLY A 401 -6.76 32.67 -14.63
N ASN A 402 -7.66 32.88 -13.66
CA ASN A 402 -7.83 34.14 -12.94
C ASN A 402 -6.86 34.23 -11.75
N ASP A 403 -5.54 34.26 -11.99
CA ASP A 403 -4.53 34.56 -10.98
C ASP A 403 -3.87 35.94 -11.19
N SER A 404 -3.68 36.63 -10.07
CA SER A 404 -2.95 37.89 -9.92
C SER A 404 -1.49 37.88 -10.37
N ASN A 405 -0.80 36.74 -10.27
CA ASN A 405 0.65 36.61 -10.56
C ASN A 405 0.99 35.71 -11.75
N GLY A 406 0.08 34.82 -12.15
CA GLY A 406 0.29 33.77 -13.14
C GLY A 406 0.12 34.21 -14.59
N ARG A 407 1.21 34.29 -15.35
CA ARG A 407 1.15 34.42 -16.83
C ARG A 407 0.53 33.19 -17.51
N TYR A 408 0.59 32.02 -16.86
CA TYR A 408 0.22 30.72 -17.44
C TYR A 408 -0.95 30.09 -16.67
N ALA A 409 -1.95 29.61 -17.41
CA ALA A 409 -3.12 28.91 -16.86
C ALA A 409 -2.98 27.37 -16.90
N LEU A 410 -2.15 26.84 -17.80
CA LEU A 410 -1.76 25.43 -17.81
C LEU A 410 -0.24 25.29 -17.96
N VAL A 411 0.40 24.67 -16.97
CA VAL A 411 1.84 24.42 -16.92
C VAL A 411 2.09 22.92 -16.80
N VAL A 412 2.89 22.35 -17.70
CA VAL A 412 3.24 20.93 -17.73
C VAL A 412 4.76 20.81 -17.91
N LEU A 413 5.48 20.51 -16.83
CA LEU A 413 6.94 20.68 -16.74
C LEU A 413 7.64 19.47 -16.11
N GLU A 414 8.74 19.01 -16.71
CA GLU A 414 9.65 17.97 -16.16
C GLU A 414 9.01 16.58 -15.92
N ASN A 415 7.85 16.28 -16.50
CA ASN A 415 7.12 15.02 -16.26
C ASN A 415 7.70 13.86 -17.10
N GLN A 416 8.68 13.13 -16.53
CA GLN A 416 9.47 12.10 -17.24
C GLN A 416 8.67 10.92 -17.80
N HIS A 417 7.47 10.64 -17.28
CA HIS A 417 6.65 9.48 -17.68
C HIS A 417 5.39 9.88 -18.47
N LEU A 418 5.09 11.18 -18.58
CA LEU A 418 3.88 11.71 -19.22
C LEU A 418 3.96 11.52 -20.74
N GLN A 419 2.96 10.86 -21.31
CA GLN A 419 2.92 10.47 -22.73
C GLN A 419 1.76 11.13 -23.49
N THR A 420 0.64 11.31 -22.80
CA THR A 420 -0.60 11.91 -23.34
C THR A 420 -1.13 12.94 -22.35
N LEU A 421 -2.10 13.75 -22.78
CA LEU A 421 -2.80 14.68 -21.89
C LEU A 421 -4.14 14.05 -21.51
N TRP A 422 -5.17 14.24 -22.33
CA TRP A 422 -6.45 13.54 -22.20
C TRP A 422 -6.72 12.61 -23.39
N ASP A 423 -7.62 11.66 -23.21
CA ASP A 423 -8.28 10.98 -24.32
C ASP A 423 -9.26 11.94 -25.00
N TRP A 424 -8.80 12.52 -26.11
CA TRP A 424 -9.54 13.46 -26.94
C TRP A 424 -10.80 12.87 -27.59
N ASN A 425 -11.03 11.54 -27.56
CA ASN A 425 -12.32 10.98 -27.97
C ASN A 425 -13.46 11.41 -27.03
N PHE A 426 -13.15 11.61 -25.75
CA PHE A 426 -14.11 12.02 -24.72
C PHE A 426 -13.92 13.50 -24.31
N LYS A 427 -12.67 13.99 -24.26
CA LYS A 427 -12.33 15.33 -23.77
C LYS A 427 -12.49 16.44 -24.83
N GLN A 428 -13.69 16.58 -25.40
CA GLN A 428 -13.98 17.56 -26.47
C GLN A 428 -14.36 18.97 -25.97
N ASN A 429 -14.79 19.10 -24.71
CA ASN A 429 -15.34 20.35 -24.17
C ASN A 429 -14.39 21.08 -23.19
N LEU A 430 -13.08 20.81 -23.25
CA LEU A 430 -12.09 21.52 -22.43
C LEU A 430 -11.87 22.94 -22.97
N SER A 431 -11.89 23.93 -22.08
CA SER A 431 -11.66 25.34 -22.36
C SER A 431 -10.67 25.96 -21.36
N ILE A 432 -9.89 26.93 -21.84
CA ILE A 432 -8.96 27.72 -21.03
C ILE A 432 -9.23 29.19 -21.37
N LEU A 433 -9.75 29.96 -20.42
CA LEU A 433 -10.33 31.28 -20.71
C LEU A 433 -9.28 32.39 -20.75
N ASN A 434 -8.44 32.47 -19.71
CA ASN A 434 -7.33 33.42 -19.62
C ASN A 434 -5.98 32.69 -19.49
N GLY A 435 -4.89 33.44 -19.63
CA GLY A 435 -3.53 32.95 -19.44
C GLY A 435 -2.92 32.18 -20.62
N ARG A 436 -1.66 31.79 -20.45
CA ARG A 436 -0.84 31.12 -21.47
C ARG A 436 -0.57 29.65 -21.13
N LEU A 437 -0.01 28.92 -22.09
CA LEU A 437 0.43 27.52 -21.93
C LEU A 437 1.94 27.43 -21.72
N PHE A 438 2.41 26.46 -20.94
CA PHE A 438 3.83 26.17 -20.77
C PHE A 438 4.11 24.66 -20.77
N PHE A 439 4.89 24.17 -21.74
CA PHE A 439 5.22 22.75 -21.92
C PHE A 439 6.72 22.58 -22.19
N HIS A 440 7.47 22.04 -21.23
CA HIS A 440 8.91 21.75 -21.36
C HIS A 440 9.34 20.52 -20.56
N TYR A 441 10.40 19.84 -21.02
CA TYR A 441 11.02 18.69 -20.37
C TYR A 441 10.04 17.54 -20.06
N ASN A 442 9.10 17.26 -20.98
CA ASN A 442 8.19 16.12 -20.92
C ASN A 442 8.62 15.10 -22.00
N PRO A 443 9.69 14.32 -21.79
CA PRO A 443 10.41 13.64 -22.88
C PRO A 443 9.66 12.47 -23.53
N LYS A 444 8.51 12.06 -22.99
CA LYS A 444 7.61 11.07 -23.61
C LYS A 444 6.32 11.69 -24.17
N LEU A 445 6.06 12.98 -23.96
CA LEU A 445 4.85 13.68 -24.41
C LEU A 445 5.05 14.24 -25.83
N CYS A 446 4.45 13.58 -26.81
CA CYS A 446 4.59 13.96 -28.21
C CYS A 446 3.84 15.26 -28.55
N LEU A 447 4.47 16.10 -29.38
CA LEU A 447 3.94 17.41 -29.80
C LEU A 447 2.52 17.34 -30.39
N ASP A 448 2.13 16.21 -31.02
CA ASP A 448 0.78 16.01 -31.55
C ASP A 448 -0.32 15.96 -30.47
N HIS A 449 -0.01 15.53 -29.24
CA HIS A 449 -0.97 15.61 -28.13
C HIS A 449 -1.16 17.04 -27.65
N ILE A 450 -0.13 17.87 -27.75
CA ILE A 450 -0.18 19.31 -27.47
C ILE A 450 -0.91 20.04 -28.61
N ALA A 451 -0.68 19.67 -29.87
CA ALA A 451 -1.42 20.20 -31.02
C ALA A 451 -2.92 19.85 -30.97
N LYS A 452 -3.28 18.65 -30.46
CA LYS A 452 -4.68 18.28 -30.18
C LYS A 452 -5.31 19.14 -29.09
N LEU A 453 -4.60 19.41 -27.98
CA LEU A 453 -5.04 20.37 -26.96
C LEU A 453 -5.32 21.75 -27.57
N LEU A 454 -4.36 22.32 -28.31
CA LEU A 454 -4.49 23.63 -28.97
C LEU A 454 -5.73 23.71 -29.88
N LYS A 455 -6.04 22.62 -30.59
CA LYS A 455 -7.24 22.52 -31.44
C LYS A 455 -8.54 22.46 -30.63
N VAL A 456 -8.58 21.69 -29.54
CA VAL A 456 -9.78 21.54 -28.69
C VAL A 456 -10.13 22.86 -28.00
N ILE A 457 -9.16 23.49 -27.33
CA ILE A 457 -9.37 24.78 -26.63
C ILE A 457 -9.48 25.98 -27.58
N ARG A 458 -9.36 25.76 -28.90
CA ARG A 458 -9.37 26.78 -29.97
C ARG A 458 -8.34 27.90 -29.72
N TYR A 459 -7.09 27.53 -29.47
CA TYR A 459 -6.04 28.48 -29.09
C TYR A 459 -5.61 29.37 -30.28
N GLU A 460 -6.18 30.56 -30.39
CA GLU A 460 -5.96 31.47 -31.54
C GLU A 460 -4.60 32.19 -31.52
N THR A 461 -3.86 32.17 -30.40
CA THR A 461 -2.60 32.92 -30.31
C THR A 461 -1.39 32.11 -30.78
N ASN A 462 -0.48 32.73 -31.53
CA ASN A 462 0.76 32.12 -31.98
C ASN A 462 1.60 31.63 -30.77
N VAL A 463 1.90 30.32 -30.77
CA VAL A 463 2.73 29.65 -29.77
C VAL A 463 4.21 29.80 -30.12
N SER A 464 5.00 30.30 -29.18
CA SER A 464 6.45 30.38 -29.27
C SER A 464 7.15 29.11 -28.78
N ASN A 465 8.41 28.89 -29.21
CA ASN A 465 9.27 27.83 -28.63
C ASN A 465 9.56 28.07 -27.13
N PHE A 466 9.32 29.27 -26.59
CA PHE A 466 9.46 29.56 -25.15
C PHE A 466 8.24 29.08 -24.35
N GLU A 467 7.06 29.02 -24.96
CA GLU A 467 5.87 28.42 -24.37
C GLU A 467 5.88 26.90 -24.52
N ILE A 468 6.22 26.38 -25.71
CA ILE A 468 6.22 24.93 -25.99
C ILE A 468 7.56 24.52 -26.61
N GLY A 469 8.42 23.91 -25.80
CA GLY A 469 9.78 23.52 -26.18
C GLY A 469 9.81 22.33 -27.13
N LYS A 470 10.02 22.57 -28.43
CA LYS A 470 10.07 21.51 -29.46
C LYS A 470 11.21 20.50 -29.28
N GLU A 471 12.25 20.90 -28.57
CA GLU A 471 13.46 20.11 -28.29
C GLU A 471 13.40 19.39 -26.92
N SER A 472 12.31 19.57 -26.15
CA SER A 472 12.15 19.04 -24.79
C SER A 472 10.79 18.40 -24.51
N ASN A 473 9.99 18.13 -25.55
CA ASN A 473 8.74 17.37 -25.44
C ASN A 473 8.74 16.27 -26.52
N GLY A 474 8.76 15.01 -26.08
CA GLY A 474 8.88 13.84 -26.96
C GLY A 474 10.31 13.49 -27.39
N ASP A 475 11.34 14.11 -26.80
CA ASP A 475 12.75 13.92 -27.17
C ASP A 475 13.33 12.52 -26.85
N LYS A 476 12.67 11.72 -26.00
CA LYS A 476 13.13 10.36 -25.61
C LYS A 476 12.07 9.28 -25.87
N PHE A 477 11.11 9.53 -26.76
CA PHE A 477 10.10 8.55 -27.14
C PHE A 477 9.80 8.61 -28.64
N PRO A 478 9.74 7.47 -29.36
CA PRO A 478 9.47 7.46 -30.79
C PRO A 478 7.99 7.77 -31.08
N CYS A 479 7.67 9.06 -31.13
CA CYS A 479 6.32 9.58 -31.36
C CYS A 479 5.68 9.11 -32.68
N HIS A 480 6.50 8.79 -33.67
CA HIS A 480 6.09 8.21 -34.95
C HIS A 480 6.83 6.88 -35.14
N ALA A 481 6.27 5.81 -34.55
CA ALA A 481 6.78 4.45 -34.70
C ALA A 481 6.00 3.66 -35.77
N PHE A 482 6.70 3.05 -36.73
CA PHE A 482 6.10 2.04 -37.60
C PHE A 482 5.76 0.77 -36.81
N VAL A 483 4.69 0.05 -37.19
CA VAL A 483 4.34 -1.21 -36.53
C VAL A 483 5.14 -2.36 -37.15
N ILE A 484 5.87 -3.11 -36.33
CA ILE A 484 6.46 -4.40 -36.71
C ILE A 484 5.36 -5.46 -36.58
N GLU A 485 4.73 -5.82 -37.70
CA GLU A 485 3.68 -6.86 -37.73
C GLU A 485 4.29 -8.26 -37.82
N ASN A 486 3.49 -9.30 -37.57
CA ASN A 486 3.86 -10.72 -37.70
C ASN A 486 5.09 -11.19 -36.90
N VAL A 487 5.42 -10.51 -35.79
CA VAL A 487 6.34 -11.03 -34.77
C VAL A 487 5.67 -12.20 -34.05
N GLN A 488 6.30 -13.38 -34.02
CA GLN A 488 5.68 -14.63 -33.55
C GLN A 488 6.69 -15.59 -32.92
N VAL A 489 6.25 -16.49 -32.04
CA VAL A 489 7.09 -17.59 -31.51
C VAL A 489 7.07 -18.77 -32.49
N THR A 490 8.22 -19.14 -33.04
CA THR A 490 8.39 -20.26 -33.98
C THR A 490 8.62 -21.60 -33.28
N TYR A 491 9.21 -21.56 -32.08
CA TYR A 491 9.45 -22.73 -31.25
C TYR A 491 9.37 -22.34 -29.77
N LYS A 492 8.82 -23.22 -28.93
CA LYS A 492 8.82 -23.05 -27.47
C LYS A 492 8.98 -24.36 -26.72
N SER A 493 9.72 -24.29 -25.62
CA SER A 493 9.87 -25.36 -24.64
C SER A 493 9.26 -24.93 -23.30
N CYS A 494 9.64 -25.60 -22.22
CA CYS A 494 9.30 -25.25 -20.84
C CYS A 494 10.21 -24.16 -20.26
N ASP A 495 11.31 -23.83 -20.94
CA ASP A 495 12.41 -22.96 -20.49
C ASP A 495 12.91 -21.98 -21.58
N THR A 496 12.44 -22.10 -22.83
CA THR A 496 12.90 -21.28 -23.97
C THR A 496 11.75 -20.85 -24.90
N PHE A 497 11.94 -19.70 -25.56
CA PHE A 497 11.17 -19.28 -26.74
C PHE A 497 12.15 -18.91 -27.86
N GLN A 498 11.82 -19.30 -29.10
CA GLN A 498 12.41 -18.71 -30.29
C GLN A 498 11.39 -17.77 -30.93
N ILE A 499 11.74 -16.50 -31.04
CA ILE A 499 10.88 -15.44 -31.61
C ILE A 499 11.42 -15.05 -32.99
N HIS A 500 10.55 -15.06 -33.99
CA HIS A 500 10.81 -14.53 -35.32
C HIS A 500 10.37 -13.07 -35.41
N VAL A 501 11.25 -12.23 -35.95
CA VAL A 501 11.02 -10.81 -36.21
C VAL A 501 11.24 -10.57 -37.71
N PRO A 502 10.20 -10.26 -38.50
CA PRO A 502 10.34 -10.06 -39.93
C PRO A 502 11.05 -8.73 -40.26
N TYR A 503 11.60 -8.64 -41.47
CA TYR A 503 12.18 -7.41 -41.99
C TYR A 503 11.16 -6.27 -42.07
N LEU A 504 11.59 -5.06 -41.70
CA LEU A 504 10.81 -3.84 -41.87
C LEU A 504 11.68 -2.73 -42.46
N LYS A 505 11.30 -2.24 -43.65
CA LYS A 505 11.97 -1.13 -44.31
C LYS A 505 11.60 0.21 -43.68
N ILE A 506 12.40 0.68 -42.72
CA ILE A 506 12.29 2.04 -42.19
C ILE A 506 13.03 3.00 -43.14
N ASN A 507 12.32 3.95 -43.74
CA ASN A 507 12.89 4.99 -44.61
C ASN A 507 13.59 6.10 -43.77
N SER A 508 14.56 5.71 -42.94
CA SER A 508 15.48 6.59 -42.22
C SER A 508 16.75 6.80 -43.04
N THR A 509 17.26 8.04 -43.11
CA THR A 509 18.53 8.36 -43.78
C THR A 509 19.77 7.74 -43.11
N ILE A 510 19.62 7.17 -41.90
CA ILE A 510 20.69 6.54 -41.11
C ILE A 510 20.41 5.03 -40.88
N GLY A 511 19.26 4.53 -41.37
CA GLY A 511 18.83 3.15 -41.13
C GLY A 511 18.37 2.87 -39.69
N VAL A 512 18.30 1.58 -39.34
CA VAL A 512 18.09 1.06 -37.98
C VAL A 512 19.44 0.60 -37.44
N LEU A 513 19.77 1.00 -36.20
CA LEU A 513 21.07 0.69 -35.60
C LEU A 513 21.06 -0.61 -34.79
N GLN A 514 19.93 -0.95 -34.20
CA GLN A 514 19.78 -2.07 -33.27
C GLN A 514 18.29 -2.38 -33.05
N PHE A 515 17.96 -3.64 -32.76
CA PHE A 515 16.66 -4.04 -32.24
C PHE A 515 16.79 -4.43 -30.75
N VAL A 516 15.75 -4.18 -29.97
CA VAL A 516 15.68 -4.57 -28.55
C VAL A 516 14.39 -5.33 -28.32
N LEU A 517 14.50 -6.58 -27.85
CA LEU A 517 13.39 -7.42 -27.45
C LEU A 517 13.14 -7.24 -25.95
N TYR A 518 11.97 -6.71 -25.60
CA TYR A 518 11.50 -6.57 -24.23
C TYR A 518 10.63 -7.78 -23.88
N TYR A 519 10.85 -8.40 -22.72
CA TYR A 519 10.03 -9.50 -22.22
C TYR A 519 9.85 -9.43 -20.70
N LYS A 520 8.70 -9.90 -20.19
CA LYS A 520 8.45 -10.05 -18.74
C LYS A 520 7.40 -11.11 -18.45
N LYS A 521 7.35 -11.59 -17.20
CA LYS A 521 6.24 -12.42 -16.71
C LYS A 521 4.97 -11.58 -16.65
N ASP A 522 3.87 -12.09 -17.19
CA ASP A 522 2.55 -11.46 -17.17
C ASP A 522 1.46 -12.52 -16.96
N PRO A 523 1.21 -12.95 -15.71
CA PRO A 523 0.21 -13.97 -15.40
C PRO A 523 -1.24 -13.58 -15.72
N PHE A 524 -1.52 -12.29 -15.97
CA PHE A 524 -2.86 -11.74 -16.09
C PHE A 524 -3.18 -11.14 -17.47
N MET A 525 -2.22 -11.18 -18.41
CA MET A 525 -2.30 -10.54 -19.72
C MET A 525 -2.58 -9.02 -19.63
N ASN A 526 -2.09 -8.37 -18.57
CA ASN A 526 -2.34 -6.96 -18.27
C ASN A 526 -1.07 -6.08 -18.33
N ALA A 527 0.04 -6.62 -18.84
CA ALA A 527 1.28 -5.88 -19.04
C ALA A 527 1.08 -4.60 -19.87
N SER A 528 1.61 -3.48 -19.38
CA SER A 528 1.72 -2.25 -20.17
C SER A 528 3.15 -2.11 -20.72
N MET A 529 3.25 -1.61 -21.95
CA MET A 529 4.52 -1.27 -22.60
C MET A 529 5.25 -0.07 -21.97
N PHE A 530 4.72 0.47 -20.87
CA PHE A 530 5.14 1.70 -20.22
C PHE A 530 5.54 1.50 -18.76
N ASP A 531 5.58 0.24 -18.31
CA ASP A 531 5.94 -0.18 -16.94
C ASP A 531 7.46 -0.10 -16.67
N ASP A 532 8.23 0.49 -17.60
CA ASP A 532 9.63 0.87 -17.43
C ASP A 532 9.74 2.03 -16.44
N LEU A 533 10.06 1.69 -15.20
CA LEU A 533 10.07 2.61 -14.07
C LEU A 533 11.42 3.31 -13.82
N ASP A 534 12.52 2.62 -14.10
CA ASP A 534 13.87 3.20 -14.16
C ASP A 534 14.75 2.28 -15.02
N GLN A 535 15.67 2.84 -15.81
CA GLN A 535 16.61 2.07 -16.65
C GLN A 535 17.67 1.30 -15.83
N CYS A 536 17.68 1.49 -14.50
CA CYS A 536 18.58 0.85 -13.54
C CYS A 536 17.82 0.06 -12.45
N SER A 537 16.57 -0.35 -12.73
CA SER A 537 15.69 -1.01 -11.77
C SER A 537 15.62 -2.52 -11.99
N ASP A 538 15.79 -3.32 -10.92
CA ASP A 538 15.49 -4.77 -10.91
C ASP A 538 13.99 -5.09 -11.08
N HIS A 539 13.14 -4.07 -11.25
CA HIS A 539 11.70 -4.16 -11.47
C HIS A 539 11.34 -3.39 -12.75
N GLY A 540 10.96 -4.11 -13.79
CA GLY A 540 10.68 -3.56 -15.13
C GLY A 540 10.54 -4.67 -16.17
N TRP A 541 10.79 -4.34 -17.44
CA TRP A 541 10.94 -5.33 -18.52
C TRP A 541 12.39 -5.81 -18.61
N TRP A 542 12.61 -7.11 -18.83
CA TRP A 542 13.94 -7.60 -19.22
C TRP A 542 14.17 -7.30 -20.70
N THR A 543 15.38 -6.87 -21.05
CA THR A 543 15.78 -6.57 -22.43
C THR A 543 16.72 -7.63 -22.98
N LYS A 544 16.60 -7.89 -24.29
CA LYS A 544 17.59 -8.61 -25.08
C LYS A 544 17.93 -7.82 -26.33
N ASP A 545 19.15 -7.32 -26.36
CA ASP A 545 19.72 -6.58 -27.48
C ASP A 545 20.01 -7.50 -28.66
N VAL A 546 19.66 -7.04 -29.86
CA VAL A 546 19.88 -7.75 -31.12
C VAL A 546 20.48 -6.81 -32.16
N SER A 547 21.76 -7.02 -32.46
CA SER A 547 22.46 -6.37 -33.57
C SER A 547 22.21 -7.16 -34.86
N VAL A 548 21.92 -6.46 -35.95
CA VAL A 548 21.72 -7.02 -37.29
C VAL A 548 22.42 -6.10 -38.29
N ASP A 549 23.09 -6.64 -39.31
CA ASP A 549 23.62 -5.82 -40.40
C ASP A 549 22.46 -5.37 -41.31
N PRO A 550 22.23 -4.06 -41.51
CA PRO A 550 21.18 -3.57 -42.41
C PRO A 550 21.30 -4.03 -43.88
N ASN A 551 22.47 -4.57 -44.27
CA ASN A 551 22.79 -5.00 -45.62
C ASN A 551 22.81 -6.53 -45.80
N ASP A 552 22.54 -7.33 -44.74
CA ASP A 552 22.51 -8.78 -44.85
C ASP A 552 21.29 -9.26 -45.65
N ASP A 553 21.52 -9.96 -46.77
CA ASP A 553 20.48 -10.58 -47.59
C ASP A 553 19.58 -11.54 -46.79
N GLN A 554 20.08 -12.19 -45.74
CA GLN A 554 19.23 -13.04 -44.89
C GLN A 554 18.26 -12.19 -44.07
N PHE A 555 18.74 -11.13 -43.43
CA PHE A 555 17.89 -10.16 -42.71
C PHE A 555 16.87 -9.50 -43.65
N ILE A 556 17.29 -9.05 -44.84
CA ILE A 556 16.40 -8.36 -45.79
C ILE A 556 15.29 -9.28 -46.31
N ASN A 557 15.59 -10.55 -46.62
CA ASN A 557 14.61 -11.47 -47.20
C ASN A 557 13.79 -12.23 -46.15
N HIS A 558 14.32 -12.48 -44.95
CA HIS A 558 13.69 -13.37 -43.96
C HIS A 558 13.54 -12.78 -42.55
N GLY A 559 14.10 -11.59 -42.25
CA GLY A 559 14.17 -11.08 -40.89
C GLY A 559 15.19 -11.82 -40.02
N PHE A 560 14.96 -11.89 -38.71
CA PHE A 560 15.87 -12.55 -37.76
C PHE A 560 15.12 -13.39 -36.70
N LEU A 561 15.88 -14.28 -36.03
CA LEU A 561 15.40 -15.13 -34.94
C LEU A 561 16.10 -14.77 -33.63
N VAL A 562 15.35 -14.74 -32.52
CA VAL A 562 15.86 -14.45 -31.18
C VAL A 562 15.48 -15.57 -30.23
N ASN A 563 16.47 -16.23 -29.63
CA ASN A 563 16.25 -17.23 -28.59
C ASN A 563 16.22 -16.53 -27.20
N LEU A 564 15.10 -16.61 -26.50
CA LEU A 564 15.01 -16.43 -25.05
C LEU A 564 15.22 -17.78 -24.36
N MET A 565 15.91 -17.78 -23.23
CA MET A 565 16.26 -18.97 -22.44
C MET A 565 16.03 -18.65 -20.95
N ASP A 566 16.19 -19.66 -20.09
CA ASP A 566 16.06 -19.54 -18.63
C ASP A 566 14.68 -18.98 -18.17
N LEU A 567 13.64 -19.29 -18.95
CA LEU A 567 12.25 -18.96 -18.63
C LEU A 567 11.68 -19.95 -17.60
N GLU A 568 10.70 -19.51 -16.79
CA GLU A 568 10.02 -20.40 -15.85
C GLU A 568 8.99 -21.30 -16.56
N PRO A 569 8.90 -22.61 -16.23
CA PRO A 569 7.88 -23.50 -16.78
C PRO A 569 6.44 -23.07 -16.47
N TYR A 570 5.53 -23.40 -17.39
CA TYR A 570 4.09 -23.12 -17.30
C TYR A 570 3.77 -21.66 -16.90
N THR A 571 4.59 -20.71 -17.34
CA THR A 571 4.49 -19.29 -16.98
C THR A 571 4.13 -18.47 -18.22
N GLN A 572 3.16 -17.57 -18.06
CA GLN A 572 2.74 -16.63 -19.08
C GLN A 572 3.73 -15.45 -19.12
N TYR A 573 4.26 -15.16 -20.30
CA TYR A 573 5.10 -14.01 -20.57
C TYR A 573 4.42 -13.08 -21.57
N ALA A 574 4.69 -11.78 -21.42
CA ALA A 574 4.46 -10.76 -22.43
C ALA A 574 5.79 -10.36 -23.07
N PHE A 575 5.79 -10.03 -24.36
CA PHE A 575 6.97 -9.50 -25.06
C PHE A 575 6.62 -8.55 -26.21
N TYR A 576 7.55 -7.65 -26.55
CA TYR A 576 7.51 -6.80 -27.75
C TYR A 576 8.92 -6.43 -28.22
N VAL A 577 9.05 -6.01 -29.48
CA VAL A 577 10.33 -5.57 -30.06
C VAL A 577 10.27 -4.08 -30.38
N THR A 578 11.35 -3.34 -30.18
CA THR A 578 11.56 -1.98 -30.69
C THR A 578 12.86 -1.86 -31.49
N THR A 579 12.99 -0.79 -32.27
CA THR A 579 14.26 -0.36 -32.87
C THR A 579 14.88 0.81 -32.11
N TYR A 580 16.20 0.82 -31.97
CA TYR A 580 16.94 2.02 -31.55
C TYR A 580 17.34 2.88 -32.76
N THR A 581 16.98 4.17 -32.74
CA THR A 581 17.10 5.09 -33.88
C THR A 581 17.39 6.51 -33.40
N ILE A 582 18.41 7.17 -33.97
CA ILE A 582 18.85 8.53 -33.55
C ILE A 582 17.78 9.61 -33.84
N ASN A 583 17.02 9.47 -34.93
CA ASN A 583 16.16 10.54 -35.45
C ASN A 583 14.67 10.42 -35.02
N GLY A 584 14.36 9.72 -33.92
CA GLY A 584 12.99 9.58 -33.36
C GLY A 584 11.99 8.75 -34.18
N ILE A 585 12.25 8.50 -35.47
CA ILE A 585 11.46 7.61 -36.34
C ILE A 585 11.93 6.17 -36.12
N GLY A 586 11.26 5.46 -35.22
CA GLY A 586 11.51 4.05 -34.92
C GLY A 586 10.47 3.10 -35.50
N ALA A 587 10.54 1.84 -35.09
CA ALA A 587 9.47 0.87 -35.19
C ALA A 587 9.29 0.09 -33.89
N LYS A 588 8.09 -0.46 -33.69
CA LYS A 588 7.69 -1.21 -32.51
C LYS A 588 6.67 -2.30 -32.86
N SER A 589 6.82 -3.50 -32.32
CA SER A 589 5.79 -4.55 -32.48
C SER A 589 4.58 -4.27 -31.60
N ARG A 590 3.46 -4.92 -31.91
CA ARG A 590 2.37 -5.08 -30.93
C ARG A 590 2.89 -5.92 -29.74
N MET A 591 2.19 -5.90 -28.61
CA MET A 591 2.50 -6.81 -27.51
C MET A 591 2.00 -8.21 -27.87
N ASN A 592 2.86 -9.19 -27.66
CA ASN A 592 2.58 -10.60 -27.86
C ASN A 592 2.61 -11.30 -26.50
N HIS A 593 1.76 -12.30 -26.32
CA HIS A 593 1.62 -13.04 -25.07
C HIS A 593 1.77 -14.53 -25.34
N GLU A 594 2.80 -15.16 -24.75
CA GLU A 594 3.06 -16.59 -24.91
C GLU A 594 3.38 -17.27 -23.58
N ALA A 595 2.94 -18.53 -23.46
CA ALA A 595 3.17 -19.35 -22.28
C ALA A 595 4.18 -20.46 -22.58
N THR A 596 5.15 -20.65 -21.68
CA THR A 596 6.06 -21.79 -21.66
C THR A 596 5.31 -23.10 -21.39
N LEU A 597 5.87 -24.21 -21.84
CA LEU A 597 5.28 -25.54 -21.64
C LEU A 597 5.38 -25.99 -20.17
N PRO A 598 4.53 -26.95 -19.74
CA PRO A 598 4.70 -27.62 -18.46
C PRO A 598 6.02 -28.39 -18.35
N SER A 599 6.53 -28.47 -17.12
CA SER A 599 7.67 -29.32 -16.74
C SER A 599 7.30 -30.17 -15.52
N THR A 600 8.21 -31.01 -15.05
CA THR A 600 8.02 -31.79 -13.82
C THR A 600 7.88 -30.84 -12.61
N PRO A 601 6.92 -31.07 -11.68
CA PRO A 601 6.87 -30.34 -10.42
C PRO A 601 8.17 -30.47 -9.62
N SER A 602 8.44 -29.50 -8.75
CA SER A 602 9.54 -29.60 -7.79
C SER A 602 9.24 -30.64 -6.69
N GLU A 603 10.26 -30.93 -5.89
CA GLU A 603 10.09 -31.58 -4.58
C GLU A 603 8.99 -30.91 -3.74
N LEU A 604 8.33 -31.73 -2.90
CA LEU A 604 7.33 -31.30 -1.93
C LEU A 604 7.93 -30.41 -0.85
N THR A 605 7.09 -29.55 -0.27
CA THR A 605 7.49 -28.75 0.90
C THR A 605 6.91 -29.34 2.19
N GLN A 606 7.65 -29.25 3.30
CA GLN A 606 7.20 -29.67 4.64
C GLN A 606 6.62 -31.10 4.73
N LEU A 607 7.24 -32.09 4.07
CA LEU A 607 6.85 -33.50 4.24
C LEU A 607 7.09 -33.94 5.70
N GLN A 608 6.01 -34.25 6.41
CA GLN A 608 5.98 -34.79 7.77
C GLN A 608 5.52 -36.23 7.74
N VAL A 609 6.22 -37.09 8.48
CA VAL A 609 5.90 -38.51 8.67
C VAL A 609 5.75 -38.77 10.17
N PHE A 610 4.68 -39.44 10.57
CA PHE A 610 4.49 -39.89 11.95
C PHE A 610 3.58 -41.12 12.01
N SER A 611 3.39 -41.69 13.21
CA SER A 611 2.57 -42.88 13.43
C SER A 611 1.92 -42.78 14.79
N ASN A 612 0.60 -42.99 14.84
CA ASN A 612 -0.19 -43.00 16.07
C ASN A 612 -0.54 -44.43 16.51
N SER A 613 -0.47 -45.41 15.61
CA SER A 613 -0.70 -46.83 15.86
C SER A 613 0.36 -47.69 15.16
N SER A 614 0.74 -48.82 15.76
CA SER A 614 1.82 -49.70 15.30
C SER A 614 1.53 -50.46 13.98
N ASN A 615 0.42 -50.17 13.31
CA ASN A 615 0.00 -50.68 12.00
C ASN A 615 -0.29 -49.57 10.97
N GLU A 616 0.01 -48.31 11.27
CA GLU A 616 -0.24 -47.17 10.37
C GLU A 616 0.95 -46.19 10.32
N ILE A 617 1.09 -45.50 9.18
CA ILE A 617 1.96 -44.33 9.01
C ILE A 617 1.12 -43.21 8.41
N ILE A 618 1.13 -42.06 9.07
CA ILE A 618 0.45 -40.83 8.66
C ILE A 618 1.47 -39.93 7.99
N LEU A 619 1.14 -39.50 6.78
CA LEU A 619 1.90 -38.56 5.96
C LEU A 619 1.13 -37.24 5.89
N LYS A 620 1.85 -36.12 5.98
CA LYS A 620 1.36 -34.77 5.67
C LYS A 620 2.40 -34.01 4.86
N TRP A 621 1.97 -33.14 3.96
CA TRP A 621 2.88 -32.31 3.16
C TRP A 621 2.20 -31.00 2.76
N GLN A 622 3.00 -30.03 2.38
CA GLN A 622 2.56 -28.85 1.62
C GLN A 622 2.90 -29.05 0.12
N PRO A 623 2.25 -28.32 -0.80
CA PRO A 623 2.49 -28.47 -2.23
C PRO A 623 3.95 -28.22 -2.64
N PRO A 624 4.35 -28.66 -3.85
CA PRO A 624 5.63 -28.29 -4.46
C PRO A 624 5.84 -26.77 -4.46
N LYS A 625 7.08 -26.33 -4.21
CA LYS A 625 7.45 -24.90 -4.32
C LYS A 625 7.21 -24.37 -5.74
N TYR A 626 7.44 -25.22 -6.75
CA TYR A 626 7.15 -24.92 -8.15
C TYR A 626 6.33 -26.07 -8.74
N ILE A 627 5.05 -25.84 -9.03
CA ILE A 627 4.15 -26.87 -9.56
C ILE A 627 4.43 -27.14 -11.06
N ASN A 628 4.98 -26.16 -11.79
CA ASN A 628 5.41 -26.26 -13.19
C ASN A 628 4.32 -26.74 -14.18
N GLY A 629 3.04 -26.60 -13.81
CA GLY A 629 1.90 -27.13 -14.56
C GLY A 629 0.59 -26.99 -13.79
N LYS A 630 -0.45 -27.72 -14.24
CA LYS A 630 -1.66 -27.96 -13.45
C LYS A 630 -1.48 -29.24 -12.64
N LEU A 631 -1.48 -29.14 -11.30
CA LEU A 631 -1.37 -30.29 -10.42
C LEU A 631 -2.58 -31.23 -10.59
N LYS A 632 -2.32 -32.50 -10.90
CA LYS A 632 -3.33 -33.52 -11.20
C LYS A 632 -3.63 -34.45 -10.02
N GLU A 633 -2.60 -35.11 -9.50
CA GLU A 633 -2.66 -36.14 -8.46
C GLU A 633 -1.32 -36.23 -7.73
N TYR A 634 -1.33 -36.65 -6.46
CA TYR A 634 -0.14 -37.12 -5.73
C TYR A 634 -0.10 -38.65 -5.75
N VAL A 635 1.08 -39.27 -5.69
CA VAL A 635 1.26 -40.70 -6.02
C VAL A 635 2.11 -41.39 -4.96
N VAL A 636 1.54 -41.52 -3.76
CA VAL A 636 2.18 -42.18 -2.63
C VAL A 636 2.47 -43.64 -2.94
N THR A 637 3.73 -44.04 -2.82
CA THR A 637 4.20 -45.43 -2.96
C THR A 637 4.98 -45.87 -1.73
N TRP A 638 4.86 -47.16 -1.36
CA TRP A 638 5.60 -47.70 -0.21
C TRP A 638 5.97 -49.18 -0.35
N SER A 639 7.06 -49.56 0.31
CA SER A 639 7.57 -50.94 0.34
C SER A 639 8.31 -51.24 1.65
N GLU A 640 8.11 -52.46 2.17
CA GLU A 640 8.80 -52.98 3.38
C GLU A 640 10.31 -53.10 3.13
N LEU A 641 11.09 -52.37 3.93
CA LEU A 641 12.54 -52.45 3.90
C LEU A 641 12.96 -53.78 4.55
N LYS A 642 13.69 -54.61 3.80
CA LYS A 642 14.17 -55.90 4.30
C LYS A 642 15.41 -55.70 5.14
N GLU A 643 15.31 -55.97 6.45
CA GLU A 643 16.47 -56.09 7.35
C GLU A 643 17.52 -57.03 6.75
N ASP A 644 18.82 -56.66 6.80
CA ASP A 644 19.88 -57.63 6.53
C ASP A 644 20.05 -58.54 7.74
N ILE A 645 19.39 -59.70 7.66
CA ILE A 645 19.40 -60.78 8.65
C ILE A 645 20.84 -61.18 9.03
N LYS A 646 21.83 -60.98 8.15
CA LYS A 646 23.24 -61.26 8.48
C LYS A 646 23.82 -60.30 9.52
N LEU A 647 23.41 -59.02 9.53
CA LEU A 647 23.89 -58.06 10.53
C LEU A 647 23.25 -58.31 11.90
N SER A 648 21.95 -58.58 11.96
CA SER A 648 21.25 -58.80 13.24
C SER A 648 21.64 -60.12 13.91
N THR A 649 21.90 -61.18 13.14
CA THR A 649 22.33 -62.49 13.66
C THR A 649 23.79 -62.54 14.14
N LEU A 650 24.64 -61.58 13.74
CA LEU A 650 26.06 -61.55 14.13
C LEU A 650 26.34 -60.94 15.52
N ARG A 651 25.36 -60.28 16.16
CA ARG A 651 25.54 -59.60 17.45
C ARG A 651 24.91 -60.39 18.60
N ASN A 652 25.70 -60.76 19.61
CA ASN A 652 25.12 -61.17 20.89
C ASN A 652 24.66 -59.93 21.69
N TYR A 653 23.35 -59.75 21.81
CA TYR A 653 22.73 -58.64 22.53
C TYR A 653 22.80 -58.79 24.07
N CYS A 654 23.16 -59.98 24.59
CA CYS A 654 23.44 -60.18 26.02
C CYS A 654 24.84 -59.67 26.40
N ASP A 655 25.86 -59.99 25.59
CA ASP A 655 27.25 -59.56 25.82
C ASP A 655 27.45 -58.08 25.46
N TYR A 656 26.75 -57.61 24.42
CA TYR A 656 26.83 -56.27 23.87
C TYR A 656 25.45 -55.62 23.81
N PRO A 657 24.83 -55.28 24.96
CA PRO A 657 23.53 -54.64 25.01
C PRO A 657 23.51 -53.31 24.23
N LEU A 658 22.34 -52.93 23.74
CA LEU A 658 22.14 -51.60 23.15
C LEU A 658 22.15 -50.55 24.27
N ALA A 659 22.88 -49.46 24.07
CA ALA A 659 22.77 -48.29 24.93
C ALA A 659 21.33 -47.75 24.87
N ARG A 660 20.76 -47.36 26.03
CA ARG A 660 19.41 -46.77 26.08
C ARG A 660 19.43 -45.35 25.50
N THR A 661 19.30 -45.24 24.19
CA THR A 661 18.93 -43.98 23.53
C THR A 661 17.53 -43.58 23.96
N THR A 662 17.42 -42.52 24.76
CA THR A 662 16.15 -41.85 25.09
C THR A 662 15.61 -41.00 23.94
N THR A 663 16.42 -40.78 22.90
CA THR A 663 16.04 -40.13 21.66
C THR A 663 15.14 -41.03 20.81
N LYS A 664 14.04 -40.43 20.32
CA LYS A 664 13.20 -41.00 19.25
C LYS A 664 14.10 -41.21 18.00
N PRO A 665 13.95 -42.30 17.22
CA PRO A 665 14.77 -42.50 16.03
C PRO A 665 14.60 -41.34 15.04
N GLU A 666 15.73 -40.83 14.53
CA GLU A 666 15.73 -39.77 13.51
C GLU A 666 15.18 -40.31 12.19
N MET A 667 14.23 -39.57 11.59
CA MET A 667 13.70 -39.90 10.27
C MET A 667 14.57 -39.23 9.21
N TYR A 668 15.44 -40.01 8.58
CA TYR A 668 16.31 -39.53 7.50
C TYR A 668 15.50 -39.37 6.20
N ILE A 669 15.03 -38.14 5.95
CA ILE A 669 14.52 -37.75 4.62
C ILE A 669 15.72 -37.70 3.67
N VAL A 670 15.88 -38.75 2.86
CA VAL A 670 16.89 -38.82 1.81
C VAL A 670 16.32 -38.16 0.57
N ASN A 671 16.60 -36.86 0.40
CA ASN A 671 16.42 -36.21 -0.90
C ASN A 671 17.29 -36.96 -1.92
N PRO A 672 16.76 -37.40 -3.07
CA PRO A 672 17.60 -37.95 -4.13
C PRO A 672 18.62 -36.90 -4.59
N PRO A 673 19.81 -37.30 -5.06
CA PRO A 673 20.69 -36.36 -5.74
C PRO A 673 19.94 -35.78 -6.95
N HIS A 674 20.07 -34.47 -7.15
CA HIS A 674 19.56 -33.83 -8.37
C HIS A 674 20.01 -34.63 -9.59
N PRO A 675 19.10 -35.08 -10.46
CA PRO A 675 19.48 -35.46 -11.81
C PRO A 675 20.14 -34.23 -12.45
N ASP A 676 21.34 -34.38 -13.00
CA ASP A 676 21.96 -33.33 -13.82
C ASP A 676 20.98 -33.00 -14.96
N THR A 677 20.45 -31.78 -14.97
CA THR A 677 19.31 -31.43 -15.82
C THR A 677 19.72 -31.41 -17.29
N GLU A 678 19.51 -32.50 -18.03
CA GLU A 678 19.60 -32.47 -19.48
C GLU A 678 18.55 -31.48 -20.02
N PRO A 679 18.95 -30.38 -20.68
CA PRO A 679 18.01 -29.35 -21.09
C PRO A 679 17.16 -29.85 -22.26
N GLY A 680 15.83 -29.85 -22.07
CA GLY A 680 14.84 -30.15 -23.10
C GLY A 680 13.70 -31.10 -22.73
N ASN A 681 13.76 -31.80 -21.58
CA ASN A 681 12.81 -32.88 -21.26
C ASN A 681 11.46 -32.37 -20.67
N CYS A 682 10.76 -31.53 -21.42
CA CYS A 682 9.45 -30.97 -21.06
C CYS A 682 8.32 -32.01 -21.14
N CYS A 683 7.22 -31.78 -20.43
CA CYS A 683 6.11 -32.73 -20.32
C CYS A 683 5.17 -32.73 -21.55
N LEU A 684 5.66 -33.22 -22.69
CA LEU A 684 4.87 -33.46 -23.92
C LEU A 684 4.79 -34.95 -24.29
N ASP A 685 3.71 -35.31 -24.99
CA ASP A 685 3.54 -36.63 -25.58
C ASP A 685 4.43 -36.80 -26.83
N LYS A 686 4.85 -38.03 -27.12
CA LYS A 686 6.00 -38.29 -28.00
C LYS A 686 5.71 -38.08 -29.49
N ASN A 687 6.08 -36.92 -30.02
CA ASN A 687 6.41 -36.72 -31.45
C ASN A 687 7.29 -35.46 -31.64
N LEU A 688 8.61 -35.64 -31.73
CA LEU A 688 9.55 -34.59 -32.17
C LEU A 688 10.67 -35.23 -33.03
N PRO A 689 11.06 -34.66 -34.19
CA PRO A 689 12.15 -35.20 -35.00
C PRO A 689 13.55 -35.00 -34.41
N ASP A 690 14.50 -35.86 -34.80
CA ASP A 690 15.85 -35.91 -34.22
C ASP A 690 16.79 -34.77 -34.66
N SER A 691 17.39 -34.13 -33.65
CA SER A 691 18.79 -33.67 -33.60
C SER A 691 19.29 -32.54 -34.53
N LEU A 692 19.93 -31.54 -33.91
CA LEU A 692 21.13 -30.87 -34.42
C LEU A 692 22.17 -30.73 -33.28
N PRO A 693 23.49 -30.65 -33.56
CA PRO A 693 24.51 -30.95 -32.55
C PRO A 693 24.88 -29.77 -31.66
N LYS A 694 25.00 -30.00 -30.34
CA LYS A 694 25.72 -29.09 -29.44
C LYS A 694 27.22 -29.10 -29.76
N LYS A 695 27.80 -27.92 -29.98
CA LYS A 695 29.25 -27.70 -29.80
C LYS A 695 29.59 -26.23 -29.57
N ASP A 696 30.78 -26.05 -28.99
CA ASP A 696 31.59 -24.83 -28.96
C ASP A 696 30.96 -23.59 -28.30
N PHE A 697 30.86 -23.63 -26.97
CA PHE A 697 30.63 -22.44 -26.13
C PHE A 697 31.52 -22.46 -24.88
N GLU A 698 32.83 -22.26 -25.06
CA GLU A 698 33.76 -22.00 -23.94
C GLU A 698 35.03 -21.28 -24.42
N ASN A 699 35.03 -19.93 -24.38
CA ASN A 699 36.23 -19.07 -24.24
C ASN A 699 35.88 -17.56 -24.21
N LEU A 700 36.84 -16.75 -23.72
CA LEU A 700 36.87 -15.26 -23.80
C LEU A 700 35.86 -14.44 -22.96
N CYS A 701 35.79 -14.71 -21.66
CA CYS A 701 35.57 -13.62 -20.68
C CYS A 701 36.92 -13.03 -20.22
N SER A 702 37.51 -12.12 -21.00
CA SER A 702 38.65 -11.29 -20.57
C SER A 702 38.93 -10.14 -21.56
N ILE A 703 38.66 -8.89 -21.13
CA ILE A 703 39.45 -7.65 -21.29
C ILE A 703 38.55 -6.40 -21.18
N SER A 704 38.96 -5.47 -20.31
CA SER A 704 38.52 -4.07 -20.13
C SER A 704 37.08 -3.65 -20.48
N SER A 705 36.31 -3.36 -19.43
CA SER A 705 35.42 -2.19 -19.40
C SER A 705 36.21 -0.88 -19.60
N ILE A 706 35.76 0.04 -20.46
CA ILE A 706 35.90 1.52 -20.40
C ILE A 706 35.26 2.15 -21.65
N THR A 707 34.85 3.43 -21.56
CA THR A 707 34.32 4.31 -22.64
C THR A 707 33.22 3.77 -23.55
N GLY A 708 31.96 4.09 -23.22
CA GLY A 708 30.93 4.25 -24.26
C GLY A 708 31.01 5.65 -24.86
N ASP A 709 31.75 5.82 -25.97
CA ASP A 709 31.74 7.07 -26.76
C ASP A 709 32.18 6.92 -28.24
N GLU A 710 32.63 5.74 -28.70
CA GLU A 710 33.26 5.59 -30.03
C GLU A 710 32.32 5.87 -31.22
N LYS A 711 31.01 5.59 -31.10
CA LYS A 711 30.04 5.75 -32.21
C LYS A 711 29.68 7.22 -32.53
N SER A 712 30.11 8.20 -31.72
CA SER A 712 29.96 9.62 -32.04
C SER A 712 31.07 10.14 -33.00
N CYS A 713 32.19 9.42 -33.10
CA CYS A 713 33.31 9.81 -33.96
C CYS A 713 33.18 9.34 -35.41
N GLU A 714 32.45 8.25 -35.70
CA GLU A 714 32.34 7.73 -37.07
C GLU A 714 31.48 8.61 -37.98
N SER A 715 30.37 9.19 -37.50
CA SER A 715 29.51 10.06 -38.31
C SER A 715 30.27 11.30 -38.82
N THR A 716 31.00 11.97 -37.94
CA THR A 716 31.83 13.13 -38.28
C THR A 716 33.07 12.78 -39.10
N PHE A 717 33.49 11.51 -39.12
CA PHE A 717 34.56 11.00 -39.99
C PHE A 717 34.04 10.73 -41.42
N TYR A 718 32.91 10.05 -41.58
CA TYR A 718 32.33 9.75 -42.89
C TYR A 718 31.90 11.02 -43.65
N ASP A 719 31.26 11.99 -42.98
CA ASP A 719 30.91 13.28 -43.60
C ASP A 719 32.14 14.06 -44.08
N ASN A 720 33.22 14.09 -43.29
CA ASN A 720 34.45 14.79 -43.67
C ASN A 720 35.18 14.12 -44.85
N ILE A 721 35.09 12.79 -44.99
CA ILE A 721 35.74 12.07 -46.10
C ILE A 721 34.91 12.21 -47.37
N TYR A 722 33.60 11.93 -47.36
CA TYR A 722 32.78 12.04 -48.56
C TYR A 722 32.66 13.50 -49.05
N GLY A 723 32.59 14.48 -48.13
CA GLY A 723 32.61 15.90 -48.47
C GLY A 723 33.92 16.41 -49.09
N ARG A 724 35.06 15.70 -48.93
CA ARG A 724 36.37 16.12 -49.46
C ARG A 724 36.92 15.22 -50.58
N ALA A 725 36.51 13.96 -50.65
CA ALA A 725 36.96 13.03 -51.69
C ALA A 725 36.53 13.47 -53.10
N PHE A 726 35.31 14.03 -53.24
CA PHE A 726 34.72 14.38 -54.53
C PHE A 726 35.46 15.50 -55.31
N GLN A 727 36.40 16.22 -54.69
CA GLN A 727 37.28 17.18 -55.38
C GLN A 727 38.68 16.66 -55.70
N LYS A 728 39.06 15.44 -55.30
CA LYS A 728 40.46 14.95 -55.40
C LYS A 728 40.69 13.78 -56.36
N VAL A 729 39.64 13.10 -56.84
CA VAL A 729 39.76 11.95 -57.76
C VAL A 729 40.16 12.35 -59.20
N LEU A 730 40.20 13.64 -59.53
CA LEU A 730 40.64 14.14 -60.84
C LEU A 730 42.18 14.20 -61.05
N LYS A 731 43.01 13.75 -60.09
CA LYS A 731 44.47 13.68 -60.27
C LYS A 731 45.13 12.43 -59.65
N ASN A 732 45.93 11.79 -60.50
CA ASN A 732 46.95 10.77 -60.27
C ASN A 732 46.48 9.30 -60.17
N ASN A 733 46.88 8.54 -61.20
CA ASN A 733 46.88 7.07 -61.24
C ASN A 733 48.15 6.50 -60.59
N ASN A 734 48.19 5.17 -60.44
CA ASN A 734 49.35 4.33 -60.07
C ASN A 734 49.76 4.48 -58.58
N GLU A 735 50.16 3.44 -57.84
CA GLU A 735 50.63 2.08 -58.18
C GLU A 735 49.95 0.98 -57.31
N ALA A 736 50.33 -0.28 -57.49
CA ALA A 736 49.84 -1.42 -56.72
C ALA A 736 50.98 -2.12 -55.95
N LEU A 737 50.68 -2.77 -54.81
CA LEU A 737 51.62 -3.64 -54.10
C LEU A 737 50.93 -4.89 -53.51
N HIS A 738 51.65 -6.01 -53.46
CA HIS A 738 51.19 -7.30 -52.92
C HIS A 738 51.74 -7.55 -51.50
N LEU A 739 51.18 -8.55 -50.80
CA LEU A 739 51.82 -9.70 -50.10
C LEU A 739 50.75 -10.30 -49.13
N SER A 740 50.17 -11.49 -49.32
CA SER A 740 50.69 -12.88 -49.35
C SER A 740 50.73 -13.57 -47.98
N THR A 741 49.95 -14.65 -47.83
CA THR A 741 49.94 -15.58 -46.68
C THR A 741 51.04 -16.66 -46.78
N PRO A 742 51.38 -17.32 -45.65
CA PRO A 742 51.83 -18.71 -45.69
C PRO A 742 51.14 -19.64 -44.66
N SER A 743 51.21 -20.95 -44.87
CA SER A 743 50.63 -21.99 -43.97
C SER A 743 51.39 -23.33 -44.05
N SER A 744 51.80 -23.91 -42.91
CA SER A 744 52.16 -25.36 -42.72
C SER A 744 52.57 -25.66 -41.25
N ILE A 745 52.04 -26.68 -40.53
CA ILE A 745 52.50 -28.09 -40.31
C ILE A 745 54.04 -28.31 -40.25
N ILE A 746 54.64 -29.12 -39.35
CA ILE A 746 54.22 -30.19 -38.39
C ILE A 746 54.92 -29.99 -36.99
N THR A 747 55.05 -30.86 -35.94
CA THR A 747 55.00 -32.34 -35.71
C THR A 747 54.77 -32.67 -34.20
N PHE A 748 54.64 -33.96 -33.79
CA PHE A 748 54.54 -34.44 -32.38
C PHE A 748 55.89 -34.92 -31.76
N VAL A 749 56.02 -34.85 -30.42
CA VAL A 749 56.90 -35.70 -29.59
C VAL A 749 56.17 -36.07 -28.27
N HIS A 750 56.47 -37.24 -27.69
CA HIS A 750 55.81 -37.80 -26.50
C HIS A 750 56.80 -37.91 -25.30
N GLY A 751 56.35 -37.68 -24.06
CA GLY A 751 57.21 -37.75 -22.87
C GLY A 751 56.43 -38.08 -21.58
N ASN A 752 56.75 -39.21 -20.95
CA ASN A 752 56.03 -39.70 -19.78
C ASN A 752 56.43 -38.99 -18.48
N SER A 753 55.44 -38.76 -17.60
CA SER A 753 55.62 -38.97 -16.16
C SER A 753 54.38 -39.64 -15.56
N LYS A 754 54.58 -40.42 -14.50
CA LYS A 754 53.55 -41.20 -13.80
C LYS A 754 53.27 -40.57 -12.44
N GLN A 755 52.04 -40.69 -11.93
CA GLN A 755 51.79 -41.32 -10.62
C GLN A 755 50.31 -41.58 -10.32
N HIS A 756 50.09 -42.66 -9.56
CA HIS A 756 48.90 -43.11 -8.80
C HIS A 756 47.49 -42.62 -9.18
N LYS A 757 46.76 -43.48 -9.91
CA LYS A 757 45.29 -43.59 -9.78
C LYS A 757 44.93 -44.35 -8.50
N GLY A 758 44.24 -43.68 -7.57
CA GLY A 758 43.49 -44.36 -6.50
C GLY A 758 42.16 -44.88 -7.05
N LYS A 759 41.84 -46.16 -6.84
CA LYS A 759 40.54 -46.74 -7.26
C LYS A 759 39.44 -46.36 -6.27
N LYS A 760 38.47 -45.55 -6.69
CA LYS A 760 37.09 -45.72 -6.21
C LYS A 760 36.40 -46.74 -7.12
N SER A 761 35.74 -47.73 -6.52
CA SER A 761 35.07 -48.81 -7.24
C SER A 761 33.63 -48.42 -7.59
N ASN A 762 33.30 -48.41 -8.88
CA ASN A 762 31.90 -48.37 -9.31
C ASN A 762 31.21 -49.67 -8.86
N ALA A 763 30.28 -49.53 -7.92
CA ALA A 763 29.46 -50.62 -7.39
C ALA A 763 28.02 -50.15 -7.11
N ILE A 764 27.51 -49.22 -7.93
CA ILE A 764 26.06 -49.00 -8.04
C ILE A 764 25.51 -50.28 -8.68
N SER A 765 24.80 -51.07 -7.89
CA SER A 765 24.22 -52.34 -8.33
C SER A 765 22.85 -52.08 -8.94
N ASN A 766 22.64 -52.55 -10.17
CA ASN A 766 21.31 -52.55 -10.80
C ASN A 766 20.40 -53.48 -9.99
N TYR A 767 19.61 -52.89 -9.08
CA TYR A 767 18.57 -53.56 -8.32
C TYR A 767 17.18 -53.19 -8.83
N GLU A 768 16.95 -53.34 -10.15
CA GLU A 768 15.59 -53.49 -10.71
C GLU A 768 14.96 -54.85 -10.32
N ASN A 769 14.98 -55.16 -9.02
CA ASN A 769 14.11 -56.19 -8.47
C ASN A 769 12.69 -55.62 -8.49
N LYS A 770 11.85 -56.14 -9.39
CA LYS A 770 10.40 -55.93 -9.38
C LYS A 770 9.85 -56.30 -8.00
N THR A 771 9.70 -55.30 -7.14
CA THR A 771 8.97 -55.39 -5.90
C THR A 771 7.61 -54.74 -6.13
N ASN A 772 6.55 -55.38 -5.62
CA ASN A 772 5.21 -54.83 -5.68
C ASN A 772 5.15 -53.68 -4.67
N HIS A 773 5.58 -52.48 -5.08
CA HIS A 773 5.32 -51.26 -4.34
C HIS A 773 3.81 -51.08 -4.26
N ASN A 774 3.28 -50.91 -3.05
CA ASN A 774 1.90 -50.49 -2.89
C ASN A 774 1.81 -49.03 -3.33
N GLN A 775 0.70 -48.65 -3.98
CA GLN A 775 0.47 -47.29 -4.47
C GLN A 775 -0.93 -46.82 -4.07
N VAL A 776 -1.06 -45.56 -3.67
CA VAL A 776 -2.33 -44.83 -3.64
C VAL A 776 -2.20 -43.53 -4.42
N ARG A 777 -3.22 -43.23 -5.24
CA ARG A 777 -3.33 -41.96 -5.98
C ARG A 777 -4.33 -41.07 -5.26
N LEU A 778 -3.96 -39.81 -5.09
CA LEU A 778 -4.69 -38.85 -4.28
C LEU A 778 -5.00 -37.60 -5.12
N PRO A 779 -6.19 -37.00 -5.02
CA PRO A 779 -6.52 -35.79 -5.78
C PRO A 779 -5.60 -34.62 -5.40
N SER A 780 -5.42 -33.67 -6.31
CA SER A 780 -4.45 -32.56 -6.20
C SER A 780 -4.65 -31.61 -5.00
N ASN A 781 -5.78 -31.66 -4.31
CA ASN A 781 -6.04 -30.95 -3.07
C ASN A 781 -5.61 -31.71 -1.79
N SER A 782 -5.00 -32.89 -1.93
CA SER A 782 -4.58 -33.71 -0.77
C SER A 782 -3.28 -33.21 -0.17
N LEU A 783 -3.29 -32.90 1.13
CA LEU A 783 -2.13 -32.44 1.91
C LEU A 783 -1.63 -33.51 2.90
N GLY A 784 -2.00 -34.77 2.67
CA GLY A 784 -1.65 -35.91 3.51
C GLY A 784 -2.46 -37.17 3.19
N THR A 785 -2.05 -38.29 3.80
CA THR A 785 -2.77 -39.57 3.76
C THR A 785 -2.32 -40.48 4.91
N THR A 786 -3.09 -41.52 5.21
CA THR A 786 -2.70 -42.55 6.19
C THR A 786 -2.55 -43.89 5.48
N ILE A 787 -1.33 -44.42 5.47
CA ILE A 787 -1.03 -45.79 5.05
C ILE A 787 -1.39 -46.72 6.21
N THR A 788 -2.31 -47.67 5.99
CA THR A 788 -2.78 -48.61 7.02
C THR A 788 -2.46 -50.06 6.63
N GLY A 789 -2.61 -50.99 7.60
CA GLY A 789 -2.35 -52.42 7.38
C GLY A 789 -0.87 -52.79 7.34
N LEU A 790 0.00 -51.94 7.90
CA LEU A 790 1.43 -52.19 8.00
C LEU A 790 1.74 -53.24 9.07
N LYS A 791 2.87 -53.94 8.90
CA LYS A 791 3.35 -54.93 9.85
C LYS A 791 4.03 -54.24 11.03
N HIS A 792 3.73 -54.70 12.24
CA HIS A 792 4.43 -54.29 13.45
C HIS A 792 5.94 -54.56 13.34
N PHE A 793 6.76 -53.65 13.86
CA PHE A 793 8.23 -53.76 13.92
C PHE A 793 8.87 -54.00 12.54
N ARG A 794 8.50 -53.19 11.54
CA ARG A 794 9.10 -53.17 10.21
C ARG A 794 9.35 -51.76 9.73
N ASP A 795 10.50 -51.57 9.09
CA ASP A 795 10.84 -50.32 8.40
C ASP A 795 10.20 -50.29 7.01
N TYR A 796 9.87 -49.10 6.53
CA TYR A 796 9.22 -48.88 5.24
C TYR A 796 9.88 -47.72 4.50
N VAL A 797 10.18 -47.94 3.21
CA VAL A 797 10.55 -46.85 2.29
C VAL A 797 9.26 -46.28 1.70
N ILE A 798 9.15 -44.96 1.68
CA ILE A 798 7.97 -44.21 1.21
C ILE A 798 8.41 -43.10 0.24
N SER A 799 7.64 -42.90 -0.82
CA SER A 799 7.74 -41.79 -1.79
C SER A 799 6.32 -41.25 -2.05
N VAL A 800 6.17 -39.98 -2.47
CA VAL A 800 4.89 -39.23 -2.53
C VAL A 800 4.74 -38.50 -3.87
#